data_AF-A0A844G3S6-F1
#
_entry.id   AF-A0A844G3S6-F1
#
_cell.length_a   1.000
_cell.length_b   1.000
_cell.length_c   1.000
_cell.angle_alpha   90.00
_cell.angle_beta   90.00
_cell.angle_gamma   90.00
#
_symmetry.space_group_name_H-M   'P 1'
#
loop_
_entity.id
_entity.type
_entity.pdbx_description
1 polymer ?
#
loop_
_entity_poly.entity_id
_entity_poly.type
_entity_poly.pdbx_seq_one_letter_code
_entity_poly.pdbx_strand_id
1 'polypeptide(L)'
;MKYGLWLLAACLLCTAASASVKLAPEGIEIDGGAMGKLTFLYPKFTPPDGKSVSPEVKLSGDGRAEITYLAEGTPVLVLAREGDAVTGTMATKSAGKFRWEMRIPITFAGTGFFAFGENGGKKPFPKTLPEKPHLAQLNSNAFSLFDGNSDCSISIRIDPGAYWQLQDNRAWKWKIFELSLLQDVYADRREQKLSFQFGAEQPKVAKVRVDRFGQPAELDFPGKIRSEQELKDDVAADRAYYDSLTPPALSPWGGMPGSREKFGLEATGFFRTGKAAGRDVLVTPEGDVFFQLGVCTITPCDDYTYIKGREQIYAWLPKYESEYKSAFRGHWATDFSFYLANRIRKTGKPFELEEWKSEQIDRLHKWGFNSDGAFTSRAEVNRKKKFGRVPGLYKPKGLIGDLCDPFDPAIREDMDRNFSKLAADKDDPTVIGYFIANEQPYPDVARLVPGFDGKVAAKRELVGMLEKKYGSIDRFNAAWGLDAAGFDVLNDLPLPVRTREAWADMEAYAAHFFDAYFKLVGETFRKYDPNHLLLGARFLVANANVESAVAACGKYCDVFSYNYYSRTIDPALLDRIHRLAGKPLLLSEWSFGTAEQGLAGGVVDVRNQVERGNAYRSYVEEAASLPYVIGSQWFSYVDQALTGRFFQHYNGECMNIGLVNVADRPFKEFLAEAMKTNYRIYDVMFGKVKPFVWRPEGAVGERAAKSVQIPHAVSGHKVDGVREPWPGRPSERIDGSCLVSGADDGGVGADFWLCWDRENLYLFAEVRDSTPARNSRKGKDLWQSDCIELFVGSEELGKGGPLLFSDRQVLISAGRPEGGIWIVNRPEQPAGARVVVTPNANGYALEAAIPWNALGITPESGRKFRFDIGLDDGDDGPRRLRQFMWSGKAGNSAERTAWGSATLVD
;
A
#
# COMPACT_ATOMS: atom_id res chain seq x y z
N MET A 1 18.14 71.98 -26.39
CA MET A 1 16.75 72.37 -26.75
C MET A 1 16.18 71.26 -27.61
N LYS A 2 15.29 70.42 -27.08
CA LYS A 2 13.81 70.57 -27.07
C LYS A 2 13.12 69.67 -28.13
N TYR A 3 12.64 68.50 -27.66
CA TYR A 3 11.28 67.93 -27.85
C TYR A 3 10.90 67.40 -29.26
N GLY A 4 10.26 66.24 -29.44
CA GLY A 4 9.58 65.37 -28.48
C GLY A 4 9.17 64.00 -29.05
N LEU A 5 8.67 63.19 -28.12
CA LEU A 5 8.07 61.85 -28.21
C LEU A 5 7.15 61.63 -29.41
N TRP A 6 7.11 60.38 -29.91
CA TRP A 6 5.90 59.54 -29.78
C TRP A 6 6.31 58.10 -29.43
N LEU A 7 5.90 57.65 -28.24
CA LEU A 7 5.87 56.26 -27.81
C LEU A 7 4.86 55.48 -28.67
N LEU A 8 5.23 54.28 -29.09
CA LEU A 8 4.26 53.21 -29.35
C LEU A 8 4.67 52.01 -28.51
N ALA A 9 3.89 51.79 -27.46
CA ALA A 9 3.98 50.68 -26.55
C ALA A 9 3.73 49.37 -27.32
N ALA A 10 4.77 48.55 -27.48
CA ALA A 10 4.59 47.14 -27.76
C ALA A 10 4.22 46.46 -26.43
N CYS A 11 2.92 46.47 -26.11
CA CYS A 11 2.36 45.46 -25.23
C CYS A 11 2.56 44.10 -25.91
N LEU A 12 3.61 43.37 -25.50
CA LEU A 12 3.71 41.94 -25.74
C LEU A 12 2.54 41.29 -24.98
N LEU A 13 1.44 41.10 -25.69
CA LEU A 13 0.42 40.11 -25.36
C LEU A 13 1.16 38.79 -25.14
N CYS A 14 1.22 38.34 -23.88
CA CYS A 14 1.63 36.98 -23.55
C CYS A 14 0.62 36.03 -24.18
N THR A 15 0.92 35.54 -25.38
CA THR A 15 0.28 34.33 -25.91
C THR A 15 0.71 33.18 -25.01
N ALA A 16 -0.25 32.43 -24.45
CA ALA A 16 0.03 31.22 -23.70
C ALA A 16 1.00 30.31 -24.48
N ALA A 17 2.04 29.81 -23.82
CA ALA A 17 2.96 28.86 -24.46
C ALA A 17 2.22 27.55 -24.79
N SER A 18 2.56 26.95 -25.93
CA SER A 18 2.03 25.65 -26.37
C SER A 18 2.50 24.52 -25.44
N ALA A 19 1.62 23.56 -25.13
CA ALA A 19 1.99 22.36 -24.37
C ALA A 19 2.63 21.31 -25.29
N SER A 20 3.81 20.77 -24.93
CA SER A 20 4.31 19.60 -25.64
C SER A 20 3.52 18.36 -25.24
N VAL A 21 2.63 17.89 -26.13
CA VAL A 21 1.79 16.70 -25.92
C VAL A 21 2.39 15.49 -26.63
N LYS A 22 2.26 14.27 -26.10
CA LYS A 22 2.64 13.05 -26.81
C LYS A 22 1.67 11.91 -26.53
N LEU A 23 1.29 11.17 -27.57
CA LEU A 23 0.63 9.87 -27.39
C LEU A 23 1.69 8.84 -26.97
N ALA A 24 1.65 8.43 -25.70
CA ALA A 24 2.54 7.44 -25.10
C ALA A 24 1.79 6.10 -24.92
N PRO A 25 2.46 4.98 -24.56
CA PRO A 25 1.79 3.69 -24.42
C PRO A 25 0.67 3.67 -23.37
N GLU A 26 0.83 4.43 -22.29
CA GLU A 26 -0.12 4.48 -21.15
C GLU A 26 -1.23 5.53 -21.33
N GLY A 27 -1.01 6.57 -22.13
CA GLY A 27 -1.94 7.69 -22.26
C GLY A 27 -1.39 8.89 -23.01
N ILE A 28 -2.08 10.01 -22.87
CA ILE A 28 -1.66 11.32 -23.40
C ILE A 28 -0.72 11.96 -22.37
N GLU A 29 0.57 12.03 -22.69
CA GLU A 29 1.58 12.69 -21.89
C GLU A 29 1.57 14.20 -22.15
N ILE A 30 1.47 14.99 -21.09
CA ILE A 30 1.48 16.45 -21.09
C ILE A 30 2.79 16.90 -20.43
N ASP A 31 3.61 17.64 -21.17
CA ASP A 31 4.82 18.24 -20.62
C ASP A 31 4.49 19.55 -19.89
N GLY A 32 4.47 19.48 -18.56
CA GLY A 32 4.28 20.64 -17.69
C GLY A 32 5.58 21.41 -17.41
N GLY A 33 6.70 21.06 -18.06
CA GLY A 33 8.02 21.62 -17.78
C GLY A 33 8.45 21.38 -16.34
N ALA A 34 8.63 22.44 -15.54
CA ALA A 34 9.18 22.32 -14.18
C ALA A 34 8.29 21.51 -13.23
N MET A 35 6.98 21.51 -13.52
CA MET A 35 5.98 20.67 -12.88
C MET A 35 6.26 19.17 -13.06
N GLY A 36 7.01 18.83 -14.11
CA GLY A 36 7.16 17.48 -14.61
C GLY A 36 6.13 17.11 -15.67
N LYS A 37 6.14 15.84 -16.06
CA LYS A 37 5.17 15.30 -17.00
C LYS A 37 4.02 14.64 -16.26
N LEU A 38 2.82 14.88 -16.74
CA LEU A 38 1.60 14.26 -16.25
C LEU A 38 0.96 13.48 -17.39
N THR A 39 0.49 12.27 -17.08
CA THR A 39 -0.16 11.41 -18.06
C THR A 39 -1.64 11.37 -17.78
N PHE A 40 -2.43 11.74 -18.78
CA PHE A 40 -3.86 11.49 -18.83
C PHE A 40 -4.06 10.12 -19.50
N LEU A 41 -4.31 9.11 -18.67
CA LEU A 41 -4.35 7.70 -19.05
C LEU A 41 -5.46 7.45 -20.09
N TYR A 42 -5.19 6.55 -21.04
CA TYR A 42 -6.25 6.11 -21.96
C TYR A 42 -7.43 5.55 -21.17
N PRO A 43 -8.66 5.78 -21.65
CA PRO A 43 -9.82 5.56 -20.83
C PRO A 43 -10.05 4.08 -20.59
N LYS A 44 -10.54 3.73 -19.41
CA LYS A 44 -11.25 2.46 -19.21
C LYS A 44 -12.66 2.61 -19.76
N PHE A 45 -13.19 1.56 -20.39
CA PHE A 45 -14.58 1.53 -20.83
C PHE A 45 -15.45 0.80 -19.81
N THR A 46 -16.53 1.43 -19.37
CA THR A 46 -17.52 0.80 -18.47
C THR A 46 -18.84 0.68 -19.21
N PRO A 47 -19.28 -0.53 -19.58
CA PRO A 47 -20.62 -0.74 -20.15
C PRO A 47 -21.69 -0.50 -19.08
N PRO A 48 -22.99 -0.44 -19.45
CA PRO A 48 -24.11 -0.27 -18.53
C PRO A 48 -24.19 -1.35 -17.43
N ASP A 49 -23.60 -2.52 -17.68
CA ASP A 49 -23.50 -3.65 -16.74
C ASP A 49 -22.41 -3.46 -15.66
N GLY A 50 -21.63 -2.38 -15.74
CA GLY A 50 -20.86 -1.80 -14.63
C GLY A 50 -19.42 -2.30 -14.48
N LYS A 51 -18.95 -3.27 -15.27
CA LYS A 51 -17.54 -3.73 -15.18
C LYS A 51 -16.64 -2.93 -16.11
N SER A 52 -15.72 -2.15 -15.55
CA SER A 52 -14.72 -1.43 -16.34
C SER A 52 -13.73 -2.41 -17.01
N VAL A 53 -13.49 -2.22 -18.29
CA VAL A 53 -12.54 -2.96 -19.12
C VAL A 53 -11.34 -2.07 -19.40
N SER A 54 -10.13 -2.60 -19.22
CA SER A 54 -8.89 -1.90 -19.53
C SER A 54 -8.65 -1.84 -21.05
N PRO A 55 -8.04 -0.77 -21.56
CA PRO A 55 -7.73 -0.64 -22.97
C PRO A 55 -6.54 -1.51 -23.39
N GLU A 56 -6.57 -1.98 -24.63
CA GLU A 56 -5.38 -2.34 -25.42
C GLU A 56 -5.03 -1.16 -26.34
N VAL A 57 -3.74 -0.85 -26.46
CA VAL A 57 -3.29 0.35 -27.17
C VAL A 57 -2.28 -0.02 -28.25
N LYS A 58 -2.56 0.41 -29.47
CA LYS A 58 -1.64 0.34 -30.59
C LYS A 58 -1.24 1.75 -31.03
N LEU A 59 0.03 2.09 -30.83
CA LEU A 59 0.61 3.33 -31.33
C LEU A 59 1.12 3.13 -32.75
N SER A 60 0.85 4.08 -33.63
CA SER A 60 1.50 4.19 -34.93
C SER A 60 2.56 5.29 -34.91
N GLY A 61 3.62 5.10 -35.71
CA GLY A 61 4.76 6.04 -35.76
C GLY A 61 4.42 7.44 -36.29
N ASP A 62 3.21 7.64 -36.79
CA ASP A 62 2.68 8.90 -37.34
C ASP A 62 1.90 9.73 -36.29
N GLY A 63 1.92 9.36 -35.01
CA GLY A 63 1.25 10.14 -33.96
C GLY A 63 -0.25 9.84 -33.81
N ARG A 64 -0.67 8.61 -34.14
CA ARG A 64 -2.01 8.09 -33.85
C ARG A 64 -1.94 6.98 -32.79
N ALA A 65 -3.02 6.85 -32.02
CA ALA A 65 -3.23 5.76 -31.07
C ALA A 65 -4.59 5.12 -31.35
N GLU A 66 -4.61 3.82 -31.59
CA GLU A 66 -5.82 3.01 -31.67
C GLU A 66 -6.02 2.31 -30.32
N ILE A 67 -7.15 2.58 -29.68
CA ILE A 67 -7.51 2.08 -28.37
C ILE A 67 -8.71 1.14 -28.53
N THR A 68 -8.50 -0.12 -28.17
CA THR A 68 -9.48 -1.21 -28.26
C THR A 68 -9.73 -1.83 -26.88
N TYR A 69 -10.77 -2.64 -26.74
CA TYR A 69 -11.06 -3.35 -25.49
C TYR A 69 -11.37 -4.82 -25.77
N LEU A 70 -10.98 -5.69 -24.85
CA LEU A 70 -11.17 -7.14 -24.96
C LEU A 70 -12.61 -7.56 -24.64
N ALA A 71 -13.58 -7.08 -25.43
CA ALA A 71 -14.95 -7.57 -25.44
C ALA A 71 -15.67 -7.23 -26.75
N GLU A 72 -16.58 -8.09 -27.19
CA GLU A 72 -17.32 -7.91 -28.44
C GLU A 72 -18.21 -6.65 -28.38
N GLY A 73 -18.24 -5.88 -29.48
CA GLY A 73 -19.09 -4.69 -29.61
C GLY A 73 -18.64 -3.48 -28.79
N THR A 74 -17.52 -3.56 -28.08
CA THR A 74 -16.91 -2.43 -27.36
C THR A 74 -16.41 -1.33 -28.31
N PRO A 75 -16.20 -0.11 -27.80
CA PRO A 75 -15.76 0.99 -28.65
C PRO A 75 -14.33 0.83 -29.17
N VAL A 76 -14.11 1.24 -30.41
CA VAL A 76 -12.76 1.50 -30.94
C VAL A 76 -12.55 3.01 -30.96
N LEU A 77 -11.63 3.51 -30.14
CA LEU A 77 -11.27 4.92 -30.08
C LEU A 77 -9.95 5.14 -30.82
N VAL A 78 -9.98 5.95 -31.87
CA VAL A 78 -8.78 6.33 -32.62
C VAL A 78 -8.46 7.78 -32.31
N LEU A 79 -7.32 8.01 -31.68
CA LEU A 79 -6.79 9.33 -31.38
C LEU A 79 -5.73 9.72 -32.43
N ALA A 80 -5.77 10.98 -32.86
CA ALA A 80 -4.76 11.59 -33.70
C ALA A 80 -4.30 12.91 -33.06
N ARG A 81 -2.99 13.09 -32.96
CA ARG A 81 -2.38 14.32 -32.45
C ARG A 81 -2.12 15.30 -33.60
N GLU A 82 -2.52 16.55 -33.42
CA GLU A 82 -2.12 17.68 -34.28
C GLU A 82 -1.67 18.84 -33.39
N GLY A 83 -0.35 19.07 -33.31
CA GLY A 83 0.23 20.05 -32.39
C GLY A 83 -0.08 19.71 -30.92
N ASP A 84 -0.85 20.58 -30.26
CA ASP A 84 -1.29 20.46 -28.86
C ASP A 84 -2.73 19.97 -28.75
N ALA A 85 -3.35 19.65 -29.87
CA ALA A 85 -4.67 19.05 -29.92
C ALA A 85 -4.56 17.53 -30.08
N VAL A 86 -5.46 16.81 -29.42
CA VAL A 86 -5.68 15.38 -29.65
C VAL A 86 -7.14 15.20 -30.00
N THR A 87 -7.40 14.82 -31.25
CA THR A 87 -8.76 14.53 -31.72
C THR A 87 -8.99 13.04 -31.67
N GLY A 88 -10.18 12.65 -31.22
CA GLY A 88 -10.61 11.27 -31.08
C GLY A 88 -11.87 11.01 -31.88
N THR A 89 -11.85 9.93 -32.64
CA THR A 89 -13.03 9.39 -33.30
C THR A 89 -13.31 8.01 -32.77
N MET A 90 -14.54 7.77 -32.34
CA MET A 90 -14.98 6.50 -31.77
C MET A 90 -16.15 5.93 -32.55
N ALA A 91 -16.06 4.63 -32.84
CA ALA A 91 -17.17 3.82 -33.34
C ALA A 91 -17.48 2.71 -32.32
N THR A 92 -18.75 2.44 -32.08
CA THR A 92 -19.19 1.43 -31.10
C THR A 92 -20.57 0.88 -31.44
N LYS A 93 -20.88 -0.32 -30.95
CA LYS A 93 -22.25 -0.86 -30.88
C LYS A 93 -22.78 -0.92 -29.45
N SER A 94 -21.95 -0.56 -28.47
CA SER A 94 -22.26 -0.61 -27.04
C SER A 94 -22.27 0.78 -26.44
N ALA A 95 -23.27 1.06 -25.61
CA ALA A 95 -23.33 2.26 -24.79
C ALA A 95 -22.40 2.09 -23.57
N GLY A 96 -22.10 3.16 -22.85
CA GLY A 96 -21.31 3.08 -21.63
C GLY A 96 -20.68 4.40 -21.25
N LYS A 97 -19.57 4.34 -20.52
CA LYS A 97 -18.76 5.50 -20.14
C LYS A 97 -17.27 5.21 -20.34
N PHE A 98 -16.56 6.16 -20.91
CA PHE A 98 -15.12 6.24 -20.79
C PHE A 98 -14.73 6.96 -19.51
N ARG A 99 -13.83 6.36 -18.74
CA ARG A 99 -13.18 6.99 -17.59
C ARG A 99 -11.72 7.21 -17.91
N TRP A 100 -11.34 8.48 -18.07
CA TRP A 100 -9.95 8.92 -18.15
C TRP A 100 -9.46 9.27 -16.75
N GLU A 101 -8.18 9.06 -16.48
CA GLU A 101 -7.58 9.24 -15.15
C GLU A 101 -6.23 9.96 -15.29
N MET A 102 -5.94 10.94 -14.45
CA MET A 102 -4.61 11.52 -14.27
C MET A 102 -4.25 11.53 -12.80
N ARG A 103 -3.06 11.01 -12.50
CA ARG A 103 -2.51 10.91 -11.16
C ARG A 103 -1.65 12.13 -10.87
N ILE A 104 -1.99 12.89 -9.84
CA ILE A 104 -1.33 14.14 -9.44
C ILE A 104 -0.57 13.89 -8.11
N PRO A 105 0.73 14.16 -8.01
CA PRO A 105 1.51 13.91 -6.79
C PRO A 105 0.93 14.50 -5.51
N ILE A 106 1.14 13.80 -4.40
CA ILE A 106 0.82 14.37 -3.09
C ILE A 106 1.70 15.57 -2.72
N THR A 107 2.81 15.79 -3.42
CA THR A 107 3.66 16.96 -3.22
C THR A 107 2.99 18.27 -3.61
N PHE A 108 1.80 18.23 -4.24
CA PHE A 108 0.94 19.42 -4.42
C PHE A 108 0.19 19.80 -3.14
N ALA A 109 0.17 18.95 -2.10
CA ALA A 109 -0.56 19.22 -0.86
C ALA A 109 -0.03 20.48 -0.16
N GLY A 110 -0.88 21.51 -0.03
CA GLY A 110 -0.55 22.77 0.64
C GLY A 110 0.27 23.74 -0.20
N THR A 111 0.69 23.37 -1.41
CA THR A 111 1.50 24.22 -2.28
C THR A 111 0.93 24.35 -3.70
N GLY A 112 0.16 23.38 -4.17
CA GLY A 112 -0.45 23.37 -5.50
C GLY A 112 -1.84 24.00 -5.51
N PHE A 113 -2.33 24.32 -6.72
CA PHE A 113 -3.70 24.80 -6.94
C PHE A 113 -4.35 24.12 -8.16
N PHE A 114 -5.67 24.12 -8.23
CA PHE A 114 -6.45 23.64 -9.38
C PHE A 114 -7.59 24.59 -9.71
N ALA A 115 -8.10 24.53 -10.94
CA ALA A 115 -9.28 25.27 -11.39
C ALA A 115 -10.08 24.45 -12.42
N PHE A 116 -11.39 24.72 -12.49
CA PHE A 116 -12.28 24.15 -13.49
C PHE A 116 -13.01 25.25 -14.27
N GLY A 117 -13.19 25.04 -15.57
CA GLY A 117 -13.69 26.05 -16.50
C GLY A 117 -12.60 27.04 -16.92
N GLU A 118 -12.77 27.68 -18.09
CA GLU A 118 -11.75 28.56 -18.67
C GLU A 118 -11.38 29.76 -17.80
N ASN A 119 -12.32 30.21 -16.96
CA ASN A 119 -12.15 31.35 -16.03
C ASN A 119 -12.40 30.95 -14.56
N GLY A 120 -12.23 29.67 -14.23
CA GLY A 120 -12.43 29.16 -12.87
C GLY A 120 -11.47 29.77 -11.86
N GLY A 121 -11.96 30.08 -10.66
CA GLY A 121 -11.09 30.51 -9.55
C GLY A 121 -10.12 29.42 -9.10
N LYS A 122 -8.85 29.77 -8.87
CA LYS A 122 -7.82 28.85 -8.33
C LYS A 122 -8.20 28.41 -6.91
N LYS A 123 -8.20 27.11 -6.65
CA LYS A 123 -8.40 26.50 -5.33
C LYS A 123 -7.14 25.74 -4.91
N PRO A 124 -6.69 25.85 -3.66
CA PRO A 124 -5.50 25.14 -3.20
C PRO A 124 -5.74 23.64 -3.05
N PHE A 125 -4.71 22.84 -3.28
CA PHE A 125 -4.68 21.46 -2.81
C PHE A 125 -4.49 21.44 -1.28
N PRO A 126 -5.23 20.61 -0.56
CA PRO A 126 -5.21 20.59 0.90
C PRO A 126 -3.91 19.99 1.44
N LYS A 127 -3.29 20.64 2.45
CA LYS A 127 -2.00 20.22 3.04
C LYS A 127 -2.12 18.87 3.75
N THR A 128 -3.12 18.74 4.60
CA THR A 128 -3.55 17.46 5.18
C THR A 128 -4.71 16.92 4.36
N LEU A 129 -5.03 15.63 4.48
CA LEU A 129 -6.22 15.10 3.84
C LEU A 129 -7.41 15.94 4.34
N PRO A 130 -8.20 16.57 3.45
CA PRO A 130 -9.36 17.35 3.84
C PRO A 130 -10.44 16.40 4.33
N GLU A 131 -11.45 16.94 5.00
CA GLU A 131 -12.75 16.29 5.15
C GLU A 131 -13.14 15.67 3.80
N LYS A 132 -13.49 16.47 2.78
CA LYS A 132 -14.04 15.90 1.53
C LYS A 132 -12.92 15.44 0.61
N PRO A 133 -12.75 14.13 0.34
CA PRO A 133 -11.65 13.69 -0.51
C PRO A 133 -11.92 14.11 -1.94
N HIS A 134 -13.18 14.24 -2.38
CA HIS A 134 -13.51 14.85 -3.68
C HIS A 134 -13.42 16.38 -3.60
N LEU A 135 -12.29 16.91 -4.05
CA LEU A 135 -12.02 18.35 -4.12
C LEU A 135 -12.92 19.07 -5.14
N ALA A 136 -13.41 18.34 -6.16
CA ALA A 136 -14.36 18.85 -7.15
C ALA A 136 -15.13 17.71 -7.83
N GLN A 137 -16.41 17.94 -8.12
CA GLN A 137 -17.30 17.06 -8.89
C GLN A 137 -18.28 17.93 -9.69
N LEU A 138 -18.07 18.07 -10.99
CA LEU A 138 -18.87 18.96 -11.83
C LEU A 138 -18.74 18.65 -13.33
N ASN A 139 -19.71 19.12 -14.11
CA ASN A 139 -19.54 19.20 -15.56
C ASN A 139 -18.67 20.41 -15.92
N SER A 140 -17.66 20.19 -16.74
CA SER A 140 -16.79 21.25 -17.23
C SER A 140 -16.20 20.89 -18.60
N ASN A 141 -15.82 21.91 -19.36
CA ASN A 141 -15.05 21.76 -20.58
C ASN A 141 -13.55 22.00 -20.35
N ALA A 142 -13.11 22.36 -19.13
CA ALA A 142 -11.72 22.69 -18.88
C ALA A 142 -11.27 22.38 -17.45
N PHE A 143 -10.01 21.97 -17.32
CA PHE A 143 -9.30 21.81 -16.05
C PHE A 143 -7.92 22.46 -16.16
N SER A 144 -7.49 23.13 -15.10
CA SER A 144 -6.13 23.64 -14.97
C SER A 144 -5.51 23.21 -13.64
N LEU A 145 -4.24 22.83 -13.69
CA LEU A 145 -3.42 22.47 -12.54
C LEU A 145 -2.26 23.46 -12.46
N PHE A 146 -1.96 23.95 -11.26
CA PHE A 146 -0.90 24.91 -10.98
C PHE A 146 0.01 24.34 -9.90
N ASP A 147 1.31 24.30 -10.15
CA ASP A 147 2.30 23.92 -9.14
C ASP A 147 2.82 25.20 -8.48
N GLY A 148 2.37 25.53 -7.27
CA GLY A 148 2.86 26.71 -6.56
C GLY A 148 4.30 26.57 -6.05
N ASN A 149 4.95 25.42 -6.24
CA ASN A 149 6.39 25.31 -6.01
C ASN A 149 7.23 25.71 -7.22
N SER A 150 6.67 25.72 -8.43
CA SER A 150 7.40 26.08 -9.65
C SER A 150 6.76 27.22 -10.44
N ASP A 151 5.54 27.64 -10.09
CA ASP A 151 4.70 28.56 -10.85
C ASP A 151 4.37 28.08 -12.28
N CYS A 152 4.58 26.78 -12.58
CA CYS A 152 4.07 26.14 -13.79
C CYS A 152 2.56 25.91 -13.71
N SER A 153 1.92 25.86 -14.87
CA SER A 153 0.57 25.31 -14.99
C SER A 153 0.41 24.40 -16.20
N ILE A 154 -0.51 23.44 -16.11
CA ILE A 154 -1.06 22.74 -17.27
C ILE A 154 -2.57 23.00 -17.34
N SER A 155 -3.11 22.98 -18.54
CA SER A 155 -4.53 23.09 -18.82
C SER A 155 -4.96 22.04 -19.83
N ILE A 156 -6.16 21.50 -19.63
CA ILE A 156 -6.80 20.51 -20.48
C ILE A 156 -8.19 21.06 -20.79
N ARG A 157 -8.51 21.27 -22.06
CA ARG A 157 -9.88 21.52 -22.51
C ARG A 157 -10.40 20.32 -23.27
N ILE A 158 -11.70 20.07 -23.18
CA ILE A 158 -12.38 18.98 -23.87
C ILE A 158 -13.65 19.48 -24.57
N ASP A 159 -13.89 18.99 -25.78
CA ASP A 159 -15.13 19.18 -26.54
C ASP A 159 -15.67 17.84 -27.07
N PRO A 160 -16.93 17.46 -26.78
CA PRO A 160 -17.87 18.13 -25.87
C PRO A 160 -17.42 18.04 -24.41
N GLY A 161 -17.86 19.02 -23.60
CA GLY A 161 -17.64 19.03 -22.16
C GLY A 161 -18.08 17.72 -21.48
N ALA A 162 -17.46 17.42 -20.34
CA ALA A 162 -17.64 16.14 -19.65
C ALA A 162 -17.78 16.33 -18.15
N TYR A 163 -18.14 15.25 -17.45
CA TYR A 163 -18.15 15.25 -15.99
C TYR A 163 -16.73 15.00 -15.48
N TRP A 164 -16.25 15.88 -14.61
CA TRP A 164 -14.94 15.79 -13.98
C TRP A 164 -15.06 15.52 -12.48
N GLN A 165 -14.08 14.81 -11.95
CA GLN A 165 -13.91 14.55 -10.54
C GLN A 165 -12.44 14.73 -10.16
N LEU A 166 -12.12 15.60 -9.21
CA LEU A 166 -10.79 15.69 -8.61
C LEU A 166 -10.87 15.19 -7.18
N GLN A 167 -9.97 14.29 -6.77
CA GLN A 167 -9.97 13.69 -5.44
C GLN A 167 -8.58 13.55 -4.81
N ASP A 168 -8.55 13.44 -3.48
CA ASP A 168 -7.39 13.16 -2.65
C ASP A 168 -7.43 11.71 -2.17
N ASN A 169 -6.54 10.88 -2.74
CA ASN A 169 -6.52 9.45 -2.48
C ASN A 169 -5.89 9.06 -1.15
N ARG A 170 -5.41 10.02 -0.33
CA ARG A 170 -5.01 9.69 1.05
C ARG A 170 -6.16 9.05 1.83
N ALA A 171 -7.41 9.31 1.43
CA ALA A 171 -8.60 8.68 1.99
C ALA A 171 -8.62 7.15 1.81
N TRP A 172 -7.91 6.65 0.79
CA TRP A 172 -7.73 5.23 0.51
C TRP A 172 -6.28 4.78 0.75
N LYS A 173 -5.57 5.43 1.68
CA LYS A 173 -4.17 5.16 2.06
C LYS A 173 -3.18 5.21 0.89
N TRP A 174 -3.54 5.89 -0.19
CA TRP A 174 -2.67 6.10 -1.33
C TRP A 174 -2.33 7.58 -1.41
N LYS A 175 -1.10 7.94 -1.03
CA LYS A 175 -0.63 9.35 -0.97
C LYS A 175 -0.49 9.93 -2.39
N ILE A 176 -1.61 10.25 -3.04
CA ILE A 176 -1.72 10.86 -4.37
C ILE A 176 -3.05 11.62 -4.50
N PHE A 177 -3.16 12.60 -5.39
CA PHE A 177 -4.44 13.14 -5.86
C PHE A 177 -4.79 12.49 -7.22
N GLU A 178 -6.06 12.40 -7.55
CA GLU A 178 -6.51 11.80 -8.82
C GLU A 178 -7.57 12.68 -9.48
N LEU A 179 -7.37 12.97 -10.76
CA LEU A 179 -8.34 13.63 -11.62
C LEU A 179 -8.96 12.58 -12.53
N SER A 180 -10.29 12.45 -12.52
CA SER A 180 -11.05 11.61 -13.43
C SER A 180 -11.94 12.44 -14.33
N LEU A 181 -12.09 11.99 -15.58
CA LEU A 181 -13.05 12.51 -16.54
C LEU A 181 -13.95 11.36 -17.01
N LEU A 182 -15.26 11.55 -16.91
CA LEU A 182 -16.27 10.61 -17.37
C LEU A 182 -16.94 11.15 -18.63
N GLN A 183 -16.75 10.44 -19.74
CA GLN A 183 -17.38 10.73 -21.03
C GLN A 183 -18.41 9.65 -21.35
N ASP A 184 -19.64 10.06 -21.68
CA ASP A 184 -20.66 9.10 -22.12
C ASP A 184 -20.35 8.57 -23.52
N VAL A 185 -20.66 7.28 -23.72
CA VAL A 185 -20.50 6.55 -24.96
C VAL A 185 -21.88 6.09 -25.41
N TYR A 186 -22.28 6.50 -26.62
CA TYR A 186 -23.62 6.27 -27.17
C TYR A 186 -23.63 5.15 -28.22
N ALA A 187 -24.40 4.08 -28.02
CA ALA A 187 -24.50 2.94 -28.95
C ALA A 187 -25.16 3.28 -30.29
N ASP A 188 -26.06 4.26 -30.28
CA ASP A 188 -26.88 4.68 -31.41
C ASP A 188 -26.16 5.65 -32.36
N ARG A 189 -24.97 6.12 -31.97
CA ARG A 189 -24.15 7.01 -32.80
C ARG A 189 -23.19 6.19 -33.65
N ARG A 190 -23.35 6.31 -34.97
CA ARG A 190 -22.43 5.73 -35.97
C ARG A 190 -20.98 6.15 -35.75
N GLU A 191 -20.78 7.39 -35.28
CA GLU A 191 -19.48 7.95 -34.94
C GLU A 191 -19.64 9.00 -33.82
N GLN A 192 -18.73 9.00 -32.86
CA GLN A 192 -18.61 9.99 -31.79
C GLN A 192 -17.25 10.65 -31.87
N LYS A 193 -17.23 11.99 -31.79
CA LYS A 193 -16.00 12.77 -31.80
C LYS A 193 -15.76 13.38 -30.44
N LEU A 194 -14.50 13.44 -30.07
CA LEU A 194 -14.01 14.20 -28.92
C LEU A 194 -12.73 14.92 -29.32
N SER A 195 -12.46 16.06 -28.71
CA SER A 195 -11.23 16.80 -28.92
C SER A 195 -10.68 17.26 -27.59
N PHE A 196 -9.40 17.04 -27.37
CA PHE A 196 -8.64 17.61 -26.27
C PHE A 196 -7.75 18.72 -26.79
N GLN A 197 -7.74 19.85 -26.10
CA GLN A 197 -6.75 20.90 -26.29
C GLN A 197 -5.92 21.03 -25.02
N PHE A 198 -4.62 20.91 -25.14
CA PHE A 198 -3.70 21.06 -24.02
C PHE A 198 -3.00 22.41 -24.08
N GLY A 199 -2.63 22.93 -22.91
CA GLY A 199 -1.81 24.12 -22.76
C GLY A 199 -0.92 24.01 -21.53
N ALA A 200 0.27 24.60 -21.58
CA ALA A 200 1.19 24.59 -20.45
C ALA A 200 1.81 25.97 -20.32
N GLU A 201 1.68 26.59 -19.15
CA GLU A 201 2.35 27.84 -18.85
C GLU A 201 3.59 27.54 -18.03
N GLN A 202 4.74 27.92 -18.57
CA GLN A 202 5.99 27.88 -17.84
C GLN A 202 6.15 29.16 -17.02
N PRO A 203 6.73 29.08 -15.81
CA PRO A 203 7.04 30.26 -15.05
C PRO A 203 8.00 31.14 -15.85
N LYS A 204 7.84 32.47 -15.74
CA LYS A 204 8.83 33.40 -16.33
C LYS A 204 10.23 33.16 -15.75
N VAL A 205 10.29 32.69 -14.50
CA VAL A 205 11.48 32.20 -13.81
C VAL A 205 11.06 31.06 -12.88
N ALA A 206 11.64 29.87 -13.03
CA ALA A 206 11.31 28.75 -12.16
C ALA A 206 11.80 28.97 -10.72
N LYS A 207 10.94 28.69 -9.75
CA LYS A 207 11.31 28.72 -8.34
C LYS A 207 12.19 27.51 -8.01
N VAL A 208 13.35 27.78 -7.44
CA VAL A 208 14.26 26.76 -6.93
C VAL A 208 13.65 26.09 -5.70
N ARG A 209 13.44 24.77 -5.79
CA ARG A 209 12.87 23.92 -4.74
C ARG A 209 13.93 23.12 -4.01
N VAL A 210 14.99 22.77 -4.73
CA VAL A 210 16.06 21.90 -4.24
C VAL A 210 17.34 22.71 -4.25
N ASP A 211 17.99 22.85 -3.10
CA ASP A 211 19.28 23.52 -3.03
C ASP A 211 20.39 22.68 -3.70
N ARG A 212 21.61 23.22 -3.74
CA ARG A 212 22.74 22.53 -4.37
C ARG A 212 23.11 21.18 -3.72
N PHE A 213 22.63 20.91 -2.51
CA PHE A 213 22.89 19.71 -1.73
C PHE A 213 21.72 18.71 -1.75
N GLY A 214 20.65 18.97 -2.50
CA GLY A 214 19.49 18.07 -2.55
C GLY A 214 18.48 18.28 -1.43
N GLN A 215 18.61 19.34 -0.63
CA GLN A 215 17.71 19.65 0.49
C GLN A 215 16.63 20.64 0.03
N PRO A 216 15.50 20.78 0.77
CA PRO A 216 14.51 21.78 0.43
C PRO A 216 15.12 23.18 0.52
N ALA A 217 15.01 23.98 -0.55
CA ALA A 217 15.70 25.26 -0.67
C ALA A 217 15.28 26.26 0.43
N GLU A 218 13.99 26.37 0.71
CA GLU A 218 13.42 27.38 1.62
C GLU A 218 13.15 26.90 3.05
N LEU A 219 13.17 25.58 3.30
CA LEU A 219 12.93 25.05 4.65
C LEU A 219 14.23 25.07 5.45
N ASP A 220 14.21 25.68 6.63
CA ASP A 220 15.31 25.54 7.60
C ASP A 220 15.00 24.41 8.59
N PHE A 221 16.01 23.63 8.97
CA PHE A 221 15.88 22.53 9.92
C PHE A 221 17.21 22.21 10.60
N PRO A 222 17.19 21.61 11.81
CA PRO A 222 18.41 21.17 12.49
C PRO A 222 19.24 20.22 11.62
N GLY A 223 20.51 20.56 11.43
CA GLY A 223 21.45 19.76 10.63
C GLY A 223 21.44 20.01 9.13
N LYS A 224 20.68 21.01 8.62
CA LYS A 224 20.76 21.45 7.22
C LYS A 224 22.16 21.94 6.86
N ILE A 225 22.74 21.40 5.79
CA ILE A 225 24.04 21.86 5.23
C ILE A 225 23.84 23.21 4.54
N ARG A 226 24.71 24.19 4.81
CA ARG A 226 24.69 25.50 4.13
C ARG A 226 25.92 25.76 3.27
N SER A 227 26.98 24.97 3.43
CA SER A 227 28.23 25.13 2.69
C SER A 227 28.93 23.81 2.41
N GLU A 228 29.78 23.78 1.39
CA GLU A 228 30.65 22.61 1.13
C GLU A 228 31.70 22.41 2.24
N GLN A 229 32.05 23.48 2.96
CA GLN A 229 32.97 23.37 4.09
C GLN A 229 32.36 22.52 5.21
N GLU A 230 31.06 22.65 5.49
CA GLU A 230 30.39 21.78 6.47
C GLU A 230 30.45 20.31 6.09
N LEU A 231 30.31 19.96 4.80
CA LEU A 231 30.48 18.56 4.35
C LEU A 231 31.91 18.05 4.57
N LYS A 232 32.92 18.91 4.40
CA LYS A 232 34.32 18.56 4.66
C LYS A 232 34.61 18.43 6.16
N ASP A 233 34.05 19.33 6.96
CA ASP A 233 34.16 19.31 8.42
C ASP A 233 33.47 18.07 9.02
N ASP A 234 32.39 17.60 8.38
CA ASP A 234 31.71 16.36 8.76
C ASP A 234 32.64 15.14 8.73
N VAL A 235 33.72 15.12 7.95
CA VAL A 235 34.69 13.99 7.97
C VAL A 235 35.34 13.83 9.34
N ALA A 236 35.75 14.94 9.96
CA ALA A 236 36.34 14.92 11.30
C ALA A 236 35.28 14.67 12.37
N ALA A 237 34.10 15.29 12.23
CA ALA A 237 32.98 15.11 13.16
C ALA A 237 32.45 13.67 13.15
N ASP A 238 32.36 13.04 11.98
CA ASP A 238 31.97 11.64 11.82
C ASP A 238 33.01 10.71 12.44
N ARG A 239 34.30 10.95 12.20
CA ARG A 239 35.36 10.16 12.86
C ARG A 239 35.22 10.22 14.37
N ALA A 240 35.09 11.43 14.95
CA ALA A 240 34.90 11.58 16.37
C ALA A 240 33.62 10.88 16.87
N TYR A 241 32.52 10.96 16.11
CA TYR A 241 31.28 10.26 16.43
C TYR A 241 31.48 8.74 16.44
N TYR A 242 31.97 8.14 15.36
CA TYR A 242 32.15 6.68 15.27
C TYR A 242 33.23 6.13 16.21
N ASP A 243 34.26 6.92 16.54
CA ASP A 243 35.30 6.58 17.52
C ASP A 243 34.77 6.62 18.96
N SER A 244 33.75 7.45 19.23
CA SER A 244 33.07 7.48 20.53
C SER A 244 32.17 6.27 20.79
N LEU A 245 31.80 5.53 19.74
CA LEU A 245 30.90 4.37 19.83
C LEU A 245 31.66 3.11 20.26
N THR A 246 31.07 2.38 21.21
CA THR A 246 31.59 1.11 21.76
C THR A 246 30.61 -0.03 21.48
N PRO A 247 30.57 -0.56 20.25
CA PRO A 247 29.72 -1.71 19.94
C PRO A 247 30.20 -2.97 20.67
N PRO A 248 29.29 -3.90 21.01
CA PRO A 248 29.67 -5.18 21.59
C PRO A 248 30.46 -6.03 20.58
N ALA A 249 31.34 -6.90 21.08
CA ALA A 249 31.98 -7.89 20.24
C ALA A 249 30.94 -8.91 19.73
N LEU A 250 30.93 -9.13 18.42
CA LEU A 250 30.14 -10.16 17.75
C LEU A 250 31.08 -11.20 17.15
N SER A 251 30.54 -12.37 16.81
CA SER A 251 31.30 -13.33 16.01
C SER A 251 31.53 -12.78 14.59
N PRO A 252 32.47 -13.33 13.79
CA PRO A 252 32.89 -12.73 12.52
C PRO A 252 31.76 -12.43 11.53
N TRP A 253 30.66 -13.17 11.57
CA TRP A 253 29.46 -12.96 10.75
C TRP A 253 28.34 -12.17 11.47
N GLY A 254 28.65 -11.48 12.57
CA GLY A 254 27.69 -10.71 13.36
C GLY A 254 26.80 -11.55 14.31
N GLY A 255 27.18 -12.81 14.55
CA GLY A 255 26.47 -13.73 15.45
C GLY A 255 26.80 -13.51 16.93
N MET A 256 26.06 -14.17 17.81
CA MET A 256 26.29 -14.19 19.25
C MET A 256 27.56 -15.01 19.57
N PRO A 257 28.63 -14.41 20.14
CA PRO A 257 29.86 -15.14 20.43
C PRO A 257 29.67 -16.34 21.37
N GLY A 258 30.31 -17.46 21.06
CA GLY A 258 30.31 -18.69 21.87
C GLY A 258 28.95 -19.40 21.94
N SER A 259 27.99 -18.97 21.12
CA SER A 259 26.66 -19.56 21.08
C SER A 259 26.66 -20.92 20.37
N ARG A 260 27.61 -21.14 19.45
CA ARG A 260 27.82 -22.42 18.80
C ARG A 260 27.98 -23.57 19.80
N GLU A 261 28.99 -23.50 20.66
CA GLU A 261 29.28 -24.54 21.65
C GLU A 261 28.18 -24.61 22.70
N LYS A 262 27.68 -23.45 23.13
CA LYS A 262 26.63 -23.35 24.15
C LYS A 262 25.34 -24.06 23.75
N PHE A 263 24.96 -24.00 22.47
CA PHE A 263 23.71 -24.56 21.97
C PHE A 263 23.89 -25.80 21.09
N GLY A 264 25.13 -26.28 20.91
CA GLY A 264 25.42 -27.47 20.10
C GLY A 264 25.12 -27.28 18.61
N LEU A 265 25.42 -26.10 18.06
CA LEU A 265 25.15 -25.77 16.66
C LEU A 265 26.33 -26.16 15.75
N GLU A 266 26.03 -26.64 14.55
CA GLU A 266 27.02 -27.00 13.54
C GLU A 266 27.40 -25.81 12.64
N ALA A 267 28.68 -25.71 12.30
CA ALA A 267 29.20 -24.80 11.29
C ALA A 267 29.18 -25.49 9.91
N THR A 268 28.27 -25.05 9.04
CA THR A 268 28.08 -25.65 7.71
C THR A 268 28.76 -24.86 6.59
N GLY A 269 29.33 -23.69 6.90
CA GLY A 269 29.85 -22.75 5.90
C GLY A 269 28.78 -21.85 5.26
N PHE A 270 27.51 -22.01 5.62
CA PHE A 270 26.39 -21.21 5.10
C PHE A 270 25.45 -20.77 6.21
N PHE A 271 24.73 -19.67 5.98
CA PHE A 271 23.61 -19.32 6.84
C PHE A 271 22.52 -20.38 6.76
N ARG A 272 21.91 -20.71 7.90
CA ARG A 272 20.81 -21.68 7.97
C ARG A 272 19.85 -21.36 9.10
N THR A 273 18.72 -22.05 9.14
CA THR A 273 17.85 -22.04 10.32
C THR A 273 18.33 -23.08 11.34
N GLY A 274 17.93 -22.91 12.60
CA GLY A 274 18.24 -23.84 13.69
C GLY A 274 17.36 -23.62 14.91
N LYS A 275 17.65 -24.35 15.98
CA LYS A 275 16.99 -24.19 17.29
C LYS A 275 18.02 -23.90 18.38
N ALA A 276 17.73 -22.94 19.26
CA ALA A 276 18.53 -22.64 20.44
C ALA A 276 17.62 -22.32 21.63
N ALA A 277 17.77 -23.05 22.73
CA ALA A 277 16.96 -22.89 23.95
C ALA A 277 15.42 -22.83 23.67
N GLY A 278 14.93 -23.70 22.79
CA GLY A 278 13.50 -23.78 22.42
C GLY A 278 13.03 -22.72 21.43
N ARG A 279 13.91 -21.85 20.91
CA ARG A 279 13.59 -20.80 19.93
C ARG A 279 14.07 -21.18 18.54
N ASP A 280 13.39 -20.69 17.51
CA ASP A 280 13.95 -20.62 16.17
C ASP A 280 15.04 -19.55 16.12
N VAL A 281 16.12 -19.86 15.42
CA VAL A 281 17.25 -18.96 15.20
C VAL A 281 17.73 -19.05 13.75
N LEU A 282 18.36 -17.98 13.26
CA LEU A 282 19.35 -18.13 12.19
C LEU A 282 20.67 -18.58 12.81
N VAL A 283 21.48 -19.26 12.02
CA VAL A 283 22.82 -19.71 12.38
C VAL A 283 23.78 -19.20 11.31
N THR A 284 24.89 -18.62 11.72
CA THR A 284 25.94 -18.12 10.82
C THR A 284 26.69 -19.28 10.14
N PRO A 285 27.47 -19.01 9.08
CA PRO A 285 28.39 -19.98 8.48
C PRO A 285 29.32 -20.69 9.49
N GLU A 286 29.69 -20.00 10.57
CA GLU A 286 30.60 -20.50 11.62
C GLU A 286 29.88 -21.19 12.79
N GLY A 287 28.54 -21.25 12.75
CA GLY A 287 27.73 -22.01 13.70
C GLY A 287 27.16 -21.19 14.87
N ASP A 288 27.32 -19.87 14.89
CA ASP A 288 26.76 -19.02 15.95
C ASP A 288 25.29 -18.66 15.68
N VAL A 289 24.52 -18.50 16.76
CA VAL A 289 23.19 -17.89 16.72
C VAL A 289 23.28 -16.49 16.09
N PHE A 290 22.39 -16.22 15.16
CA PHE A 290 22.27 -14.97 14.44
C PHE A 290 20.84 -14.45 14.56
N PHE A 291 20.68 -13.23 15.05
CA PHE A 291 19.45 -12.47 14.88
C PHE A 291 19.71 -11.40 13.83
N GLN A 292 19.03 -11.47 12.69
CA GLN A 292 19.31 -10.57 11.58
C GLN A 292 18.81 -9.17 11.94
N LEU A 293 19.72 -8.22 12.16
CA LEU A 293 19.47 -6.79 12.18
C LEU A 293 19.92 -6.24 10.84
N GLY A 294 19.02 -6.35 9.85
CA GLY A 294 19.29 -5.99 8.47
C GLY A 294 18.84 -4.58 8.13
N VAL A 295 19.46 -3.99 7.10
CA VAL A 295 19.05 -2.69 6.55
C VAL A 295 18.82 -2.83 5.06
N CYS A 296 17.61 -2.57 4.59
CA CYS A 296 17.28 -2.58 3.18
C CYS A 296 18.01 -1.45 2.43
N THR A 297 18.20 -1.64 1.13
CA THR A 297 18.84 -0.69 0.22
C THR A 297 20.27 -0.30 0.62
N ILE A 298 21.12 -1.28 0.98
CA ILE A 298 22.59 -1.07 1.03
C ILE A 298 23.17 -1.03 -0.38
N THR A 299 22.70 -0.03 -1.12
CA THR A 299 23.11 0.36 -2.46
C THR A 299 22.43 1.68 -2.76
N PRO A 300 23.05 2.60 -3.51
CA PRO A 300 22.34 3.74 -4.08
C PRO A 300 21.17 3.24 -4.94
N CYS A 301 19.96 3.71 -4.64
CA CYS A 301 18.72 3.30 -5.28
C CYS A 301 17.63 4.37 -5.12
N ASP A 302 17.11 4.52 -3.90
CA ASP A 302 15.98 5.41 -3.59
C ASP A 302 16.38 6.88 -3.46
N ASP A 303 17.68 7.14 -3.33
CA ASP A 303 18.31 8.47 -3.28
C ASP A 303 18.45 9.11 -4.66
N TYR A 304 18.30 8.34 -5.75
CA TYR A 304 18.24 8.88 -7.09
C TYR A 304 16.89 9.51 -7.37
N THR A 305 16.92 10.68 -8.02
CA THR A 305 15.74 11.35 -8.51
C THR A 305 15.79 11.57 -10.01
N TYR A 306 14.62 11.49 -10.66
CA TYR A 306 14.49 11.81 -12.08
C TYR A 306 14.61 13.32 -12.28
N ILE A 307 15.58 13.81 -13.07
CA ILE A 307 15.84 15.25 -13.24
C ILE A 307 15.38 15.79 -14.59
N LYS A 308 15.25 14.93 -15.61
CA LYS A 308 14.95 15.35 -16.98
C LYS A 308 13.62 16.10 -17.06
N GLY A 309 13.63 17.28 -17.70
CA GLY A 309 12.45 18.12 -17.90
C GLY A 309 12.05 18.98 -16.70
N ARG A 310 12.74 18.85 -15.55
CA ARG A 310 12.51 19.69 -14.35
C ARG A 310 13.80 20.30 -13.79
N GLU A 311 14.83 20.44 -14.62
CA GLU A 311 16.16 20.96 -14.27
C GLU A 311 16.10 22.32 -13.54
N GLN A 312 15.14 23.14 -13.91
CA GLN A 312 14.92 24.51 -13.43
C GLN A 312 14.44 24.60 -11.97
N ILE A 313 13.98 23.50 -11.35
CA ILE A 313 13.63 23.50 -9.91
C ILE A 313 14.86 23.27 -9.01
N TYR A 314 16.01 22.93 -9.59
CA TYR A 314 17.24 22.68 -8.86
C TYR A 314 18.14 23.91 -8.91
N ALA A 315 18.66 24.34 -7.76
CA ALA A 315 19.64 25.42 -7.68
C ALA A 315 20.92 25.08 -8.47
N TRP A 316 21.17 23.78 -8.62
CA TRP A 316 22.38 23.25 -9.22
C TRP A 316 22.14 21.82 -9.73
N LEU A 317 22.60 21.58 -10.96
CA LEU A 317 22.80 20.25 -11.53
C LEU A 317 24.14 20.24 -12.26
N PRO A 318 24.96 19.19 -12.13
CA PRO A 318 26.21 19.10 -12.84
C PRO A 318 25.99 18.66 -14.30
N LYS A 319 26.97 18.94 -15.17
CA LYS A 319 27.04 18.28 -16.48
C LYS A 319 27.35 16.79 -16.28
N TYR A 320 26.84 15.93 -17.17
CA TYR A 320 27.09 14.48 -17.09
C TYR A 320 28.59 14.13 -17.12
N GLU A 321 29.36 14.74 -18.02
CA GLU A 321 30.82 14.56 -18.13
C GLU A 321 31.62 15.43 -17.13
N SER A 322 31.15 15.53 -15.89
CA SER A 322 31.84 16.23 -14.80
C SER A 322 32.41 15.23 -13.77
N GLU A 323 33.07 15.74 -12.73
CA GLU A 323 33.48 14.96 -11.56
C GLU A 323 32.31 14.23 -10.85
N TYR A 324 31.06 14.65 -11.11
CA TYR A 324 29.83 14.04 -10.59
C TYR A 324 29.26 12.93 -11.46
N LYS A 325 29.98 12.47 -12.51
CA LYS A 325 29.50 11.44 -13.44
C LYS A 325 28.97 10.18 -12.74
N SER A 326 29.64 9.73 -11.69
CA SER A 326 29.25 8.54 -10.92
C SER A 326 28.06 8.77 -9.97
N ALA A 327 27.58 10.00 -9.82
CA ALA A 327 26.32 10.32 -9.14
C ALA A 327 25.10 10.29 -10.09
N PHE A 328 25.30 10.04 -11.39
CA PHE A 328 24.21 9.76 -12.33
C PHE A 328 23.92 8.26 -12.43
N ARG A 329 22.67 7.91 -12.71
CA ARG A 329 22.27 6.55 -13.05
C ARG A 329 22.16 6.39 -14.57
N GLY A 330 22.79 5.34 -15.10
CA GLY A 330 22.76 5.03 -16.53
C GLY A 330 23.48 6.08 -17.41
N HIS A 331 23.45 5.88 -18.73
CA HIS A 331 24.20 6.72 -19.68
C HIS A 331 23.47 7.98 -20.15
N TRP A 332 22.24 8.20 -19.69
CA TRP A 332 21.34 9.22 -20.25
C TRP A 332 21.22 10.50 -19.41
N ALA A 333 21.96 10.58 -18.30
CA ALA A 333 21.93 11.72 -17.37
C ALA A 333 20.51 12.13 -16.93
N THR A 334 19.58 11.17 -16.86
CA THR A 334 18.18 11.44 -16.51
C THR A 334 17.92 11.36 -15.03
N ASP A 335 18.74 10.61 -14.29
CA ASP A 335 18.54 10.37 -12.86
C ASP A 335 19.82 10.72 -12.11
N PHE A 336 19.69 11.47 -11.04
CA PHE A 336 20.82 12.03 -10.30
C PHE A 336 20.64 11.81 -8.80
N SER A 337 21.72 11.43 -8.12
CA SER A 337 21.77 11.30 -6.66
C SER A 337 22.51 12.49 -6.05
N PHE A 338 21.77 13.35 -5.35
CA PHE A 338 22.38 14.42 -4.54
C PHE A 338 23.17 13.85 -3.36
N TYR A 339 22.78 12.67 -2.86
CA TYR A 339 23.55 11.95 -1.83
C TYR A 339 24.95 11.58 -2.33
N LEU A 340 25.06 10.96 -3.50
CA LEU A 340 26.35 10.65 -4.10
C LEU A 340 27.13 11.92 -4.49
N ALA A 341 26.45 12.99 -4.91
CA ALA A 341 27.10 14.26 -5.16
C ALA A 341 27.69 14.88 -3.87
N ASN A 342 26.98 14.81 -2.75
CA ASN A 342 27.46 15.28 -1.45
C ASN A 342 28.61 14.43 -0.94
N ARG A 343 28.58 13.11 -1.17
CA ARG A 343 29.72 12.22 -0.94
C ARG A 343 30.95 12.65 -1.73
N ILE A 344 30.80 12.95 -3.02
CA ILE A 344 31.90 13.42 -3.87
C ILE A 344 32.47 14.75 -3.33
N ARG A 345 31.61 15.68 -2.89
CA ARG A 345 32.06 16.94 -2.23
C ARG A 345 32.82 16.70 -0.94
N LYS A 346 32.35 15.73 -0.14
CA LYS A 346 32.90 15.35 1.17
C LYS A 346 34.27 14.67 1.04
N THR A 347 34.45 13.79 0.05
CA THR A 347 35.67 12.97 -0.09
C THR A 347 36.63 13.46 -1.18
N GLY A 348 36.16 14.27 -2.13
CA GLY A 348 36.90 14.63 -3.34
C GLY A 348 37.05 13.50 -4.35
N LYS A 349 36.31 12.39 -4.20
CA LYS A 349 36.43 11.19 -5.05
C LYS A 349 35.10 10.81 -5.70
N PRO A 350 35.11 10.30 -6.95
CA PRO A 350 33.93 9.67 -7.57
C PRO A 350 33.35 8.54 -6.70
N PHE A 351 32.05 8.28 -6.82
CA PHE A 351 31.41 7.10 -6.23
C PHE A 351 31.97 5.81 -6.84
N GLU A 352 32.41 4.90 -5.97
CA GLU A 352 32.79 3.53 -6.26
C GLU A 352 32.07 2.59 -5.28
N LEU A 353 31.39 1.56 -5.80
CA LEU A 353 30.51 0.71 -5.00
C LEU A 353 31.25 -0.02 -3.86
N GLU A 354 32.45 -0.54 -4.13
CA GLU A 354 33.25 -1.28 -3.14
C GLU A 354 33.70 -0.38 -1.98
N GLU A 355 34.22 0.82 -2.26
CA GLU A 355 34.65 1.79 -1.24
C GLU A 355 33.45 2.28 -0.43
N TRP A 356 32.37 2.67 -1.12
CA TRP A 356 31.14 3.11 -0.48
C TRP A 356 30.57 2.03 0.43
N LYS A 357 30.42 0.80 -0.06
CA LYS A 357 29.81 -0.29 0.70
C LYS A 357 30.70 -0.72 1.86
N SER A 358 32.03 -0.70 1.69
CA SER A 358 32.99 -0.90 2.77
C SER A 358 32.70 0.04 3.94
N GLU A 359 32.59 1.34 3.67
CA GLU A 359 32.32 2.35 4.69
C GLU A 359 30.94 2.18 5.32
N GLN A 360 29.91 1.86 4.53
CA GLN A 360 28.57 1.65 5.09
C GLN A 360 28.54 0.43 6.02
N ILE A 361 29.23 -0.67 5.67
CA ILE A 361 29.36 -1.85 6.54
C ILE A 361 30.04 -1.47 7.87
N ASP A 362 31.07 -0.62 7.86
CA ASP A 362 31.73 -0.17 9.10
C ASP A 362 30.78 0.64 9.98
N ARG A 363 29.99 1.54 9.38
CA ARG A 363 28.97 2.32 10.09
C ARG A 363 27.88 1.42 10.68
N LEU A 364 27.40 0.46 9.89
CA LEU A 364 26.38 -0.50 10.31
C LEU A 364 26.85 -1.34 11.50
N HIS A 365 28.09 -1.86 11.46
CA HIS A 365 28.69 -2.56 12.61
C HIS A 365 28.76 -1.67 13.84
N LYS A 366 29.18 -0.41 13.68
CA LYS A 366 29.20 0.57 14.78
C LYS A 366 27.81 0.81 15.36
N TRP A 367 26.75 0.76 14.55
CA TRP A 367 25.37 0.89 15.02
C TRP A 367 24.72 -0.45 15.45
N GLY A 368 25.46 -1.56 15.38
CA GLY A 368 25.00 -2.89 15.77
C GLY A 368 24.15 -3.63 14.74
N PHE A 369 24.03 -3.13 13.51
CA PHE A 369 23.46 -3.88 12.39
C PHE A 369 24.48 -4.90 11.87
N ASN A 370 24.00 -6.02 11.34
CA ASN A 370 24.86 -7.17 11.03
C ASN A 370 24.63 -7.81 9.66
N SER A 371 23.76 -7.24 8.82
CA SER A 371 23.64 -7.66 7.42
C SER A 371 23.07 -6.59 6.50
N ASP A 372 23.24 -6.78 5.19
CA ASP A 372 22.35 -6.15 4.22
C ASP A 372 20.95 -6.75 4.37
N GLY A 373 19.93 -5.92 4.19
CA GLY A 373 18.54 -6.30 3.96
C GLY A 373 18.21 -6.39 2.47
N ALA A 374 16.92 -6.37 2.14
CA ALA A 374 16.45 -6.44 0.76
C ALA A 374 16.98 -5.30 -0.11
N PHE A 375 16.87 -5.47 -1.44
CA PHE A 375 17.35 -4.49 -2.43
C PHE A 375 18.85 -4.19 -2.28
N THR A 376 19.65 -5.23 -2.05
CA THR A 376 21.12 -5.14 -1.91
C THR A 376 21.85 -5.34 -3.24
N SER A 377 23.04 -4.75 -3.34
CA SER A 377 24.00 -4.97 -4.43
C SER A 377 24.97 -6.11 -4.11
N ARG A 378 25.49 -6.79 -5.13
CA ARG A 378 26.62 -7.72 -4.97
C ARG A 378 27.93 -6.92 -4.96
N ALA A 379 28.74 -7.10 -3.92
CA ALA A 379 30.07 -6.52 -3.80
C ALA A 379 31.02 -7.50 -3.10
N GLU A 380 32.28 -7.51 -3.50
CA GLU A 380 33.32 -8.39 -2.93
C GLU A 380 33.64 -8.00 -1.48
N VAL A 381 33.47 -6.73 -1.11
CA VAL A 381 33.67 -6.29 0.27
C VAL A 381 32.77 -7.00 1.28
N ASN A 382 31.57 -7.46 0.90
CA ASN A 382 30.73 -8.29 1.78
C ASN A 382 31.47 -9.55 2.22
N ARG A 383 32.21 -10.20 1.31
CA ARG A 383 33.00 -11.40 1.62
C ARG A 383 34.18 -11.05 2.51
N LYS A 384 34.93 -10.01 2.18
CA LYS A 384 36.09 -9.54 2.97
C LYS A 384 35.71 -9.18 4.41
N LYS A 385 34.54 -8.58 4.59
CA LYS A 385 34.03 -8.14 5.89
C LYS A 385 33.09 -9.14 6.56
N LYS A 386 32.85 -10.31 5.96
CA LYS A 386 31.91 -11.33 6.44
C LYS A 386 30.53 -10.73 6.78
N PHE A 387 30.01 -9.91 5.87
CA PHE A 387 28.74 -9.21 6.02
C PHE A 387 27.69 -9.80 5.10
N GLY A 388 26.69 -10.48 5.69
CA GLY A 388 25.69 -11.23 4.94
C GLY A 388 24.77 -10.35 4.08
N ARG A 389 24.23 -10.91 2.99
CA ARG A 389 23.33 -10.24 2.03
C ARG A 389 22.10 -11.07 1.68
N VAL A 390 20.98 -10.41 1.37
CA VAL A 390 19.69 -11.03 1.00
C VAL A 390 19.19 -10.57 -0.38
N PRO A 391 19.75 -11.10 -1.48
CA PRO A 391 19.30 -10.79 -2.85
C PRO A 391 17.85 -11.22 -3.13
N GLY A 392 17.25 -10.67 -4.19
CA GLY A 392 16.00 -11.16 -4.76
C GLY A 392 16.24 -12.14 -5.91
N LEU A 393 15.30 -13.07 -6.13
CA LEU A 393 15.29 -13.94 -7.29
C LEU A 393 14.86 -13.20 -8.57
N TYR A 394 15.15 -13.84 -9.70
CA TYR A 394 14.58 -13.45 -10.99
C TYR A 394 13.05 -13.52 -10.95
N LYS A 395 12.40 -12.51 -11.53
CA LYS A 395 10.94 -12.42 -11.64
C LYS A 395 10.50 -12.69 -13.09
N PRO A 396 9.81 -13.81 -13.36
CA PRO A 396 9.22 -14.05 -14.68
C PRO A 396 8.03 -13.13 -14.93
N LYS A 397 7.45 -13.18 -16.13
CA LYS A 397 6.23 -12.44 -16.47
C LYS A 397 5.08 -12.80 -15.50
N GLY A 398 4.47 -11.79 -14.89
CA GLY A 398 3.34 -11.95 -13.98
C GLY A 398 2.00 -12.16 -14.70
N LEU A 399 1.14 -12.97 -14.07
CA LEU A 399 -0.28 -13.15 -14.37
C LEU A 399 -1.13 -12.13 -13.57
N ILE A 400 -0.90 -12.04 -12.26
CA ILE A 400 -1.57 -11.12 -11.32
C ILE A 400 -0.51 -10.48 -10.43
N GLY A 401 -0.23 -9.19 -10.62
CA GLY A 401 0.99 -8.58 -10.07
C GLY A 401 2.24 -9.25 -10.67
N ASP A 402 3.22 -9.61 -9.85
CA ASP A 402 4.37 -10.45 -10.23
C ASP A 402 4.12 -11.96 -9.98
N LEU A 403 2.92 -12.38 -9.56
CA LEU A 403 2.58 -13.81 -9.47
C LEU A 403 2.46 -14.37 -10.88
N CYS A 404 3.40 -15.19 -11.31
CA CYS A 404 3.34 -15.84 -12.63
C CYS A 404 2.31 -16.98 -12.66
N ASP A 405 1.88 -17.35 -13.86
CA ASP A 405 1.02 -18.52 -14.08
C ASP A 405 1.88 -19.79 -13.94
N PRO A 406 1.73 -20.59 -12.87
CA PRO A 406 2.55 -21.78 -12.69
C PRO A 406 2.16 -22.90 -13.66
N PHE A 407 1.02 -22.81 -14.35
CA PHE A 407 0.55 -23.85 -15.27
C PHE A 407 0.99 -23.59 -16.71
N ASP A 408 1.57 -22.43 -17.00
CA ASP A 408 2.10 -22.08 -18.32
C ASP A 408 3.50 -22.72 -18.53
N PRO A 409 3.68 -23.62 -19.53
CA PRO A 409 4.98 -24.22 -19.84
C PRO A 409 6.07 -23.20 -20.16
N ALA A 410 5.74 -22.10 -20.84
CA ALA A 410 6.72 -21.07 -21.22
C ALA A 410 7.29 -20.35 -19.98
N ILE A 411 6.46 -20.16 -18.96
CA ILE A 411 6.90 -19.60 -17.67
C ILE A 411 7.83 -20.56 -16.94
N ARG A 412 7.54 -21.87 -16.98
CA ARG A 412 8.40 -22.90 -16.36
C ARG A 412 9.78 -22.94 -17.01
N GLU A 413 9.84 -22.92 -18.34
CA GLU A 413 11.09 -22.89 -19.09
C GLU A 413 11.90 -21.60 -18.87
N ASP A 414 11.22 -20.45 -18.82
CA ASP A 414 11.86 -19.16 -18.52
C ASP A 414 12.44 -19.12 -17.10
N MET A 415 11.71 -19.65 -16.12
CA MET A 415 12.18 -19.73 -14.74
C MET A 415 13.40 -20.65 -14.62
N ASP A 416 13.35 -21.87 -15.17
CA ASP A 416 14.47 -22.81 -15.13
C ASP A 416 15.75 -22.21 -15.75
N ARG A 417 15.60 -21.62 -16.94
CA ARG A 417 16.72 -20.95 -17.64
C ARG A 417 17.33 -19.83 -16.80
N ASN A 418 16.52 -18.99 -16.15
CA ASN A 418 17.06 -17.88 -15.37
C ASN A 418 17.62 -18.32 -14.02
N PHE A 419 17.02 -19.32 -13.38
CA PHE A 419 17.51 -19.85 -12.10
C PHE A 419 18.79 -20.67 -12.28
N SER A 420 19.06 -21.21 -13.47
CA SER A 420 20.34 -21.87 -13.76
C SER A 420 21.57 -21.00 -13.48
N LYS A 421 21.42 -19.67 -13.54
CA LYS A 421 22.49 -18.70 -13.24
C LYS A 421 22.87 -18.67 -11.76
N LEU A 422 22.00 -19.14 -10.86
CA LEU A 422 22.27 -19.22 -9.43
C LEU A 422 23.40 -20.22 -9.10
N ALA A 423 23.65 -21.20 -9.98
CA ALA A 423 24.74 -22.15 -9.81
C ALA A 423 26.12 -21.48 -9.69
N ALA A 424 26.28 -20.26 -10.22
CA ALA A 424 27.52 -19.48 -10.08
C ALA A 424 27.75 -18.95 -8.65
N ASP A 425 26.68 -18.79 -7.87
CA ASP A 425 26.69 -18.20 -6.53
C ASP A 425 26.36 -19.20 -5.43
N LYS A 426 26.07 -20.48 -5.78
CA LYS A 426 25.63 -21.52 -4.83
C LYS A 426 26.59 -21.77 -3.67
N ASP A 427 27.88 -21.44 -3.81
CA ASP A 427 28.89 -21.59 -2.76
C ASP A 427 29.36 -20.24 -2.17
N ASP A 428 28.61 -19.15 -2.37
CA ASP A 428 28.94 -17.82 -1.84
C ASP A 428 28.44 -17.64 -0.40
N PRO A 429 29.30 -17.76 0.64
CA PRO A 429 28.86 -17.74 2.04
C PRO A 429 28.31 -16.39 2.49
N THR A 430 28.43 -15.35 1.67
CA THR A 430 27.83 -14.04 1.96
C THR A 430 26.32 -14.05 1.80
N VAL A 431 25.74 -14.98 1.04
CA VAL A 431 24.30 -15.01 0.81
C VAL A 431 23.62 -15.65 2.02
N ILE A 432 22.81 -14.86 2.73
CA ILE A 432 21.96 -15.38 3.80
C ILE A 432 20.81 -16.20 3.18
N GLY A 433 20.24 -15.69 2.10
CA GLY A 433 19.18 -16.33 1.33
C GLY A 433 18.57 -15.41 0.29
N TYR A 434 17.60 -15.92 -0.47
CA TYR A 434 16.94 -15.21 -1.57
C TYR A 434 15.46 -14.96 -1.29
N PHE A 435 14.97 -13.75 -1.58
CA PHE A 435 13.53 -13.47 -1.62
C PHE A 435 12.92 -13.87 -2.96
N ILE A 436 11.73 -14.47 -2.93
CA ILE A 436 10.98 -14.88 -4.13
C ILE A 436 10.34 -13.68 -4.82
N ALA A 437 9.65 -12.84 -4.05
CA ALA A 437 8.86 -11.73 -4.54
C ALA A 437 8.72 -10.64 -3.47
N ASN A 438 7.96 -9.58 -3.77
CA ASN A 438 7.67 -8.48 -2.86
C ASN A 438 6.18 -8.13 -2.90
N GLU A 439 5.44 -8.28 -1.79
CA GLU A 439 4.10 -7.69 -1.59
C GLU A 439 3.04 -8.06 -2.64
N GLN A 440 2.99 -9.32 -3.04
CA GLN A 440 2.11 -9.76 -4.14
C GLN A 440 0.63 -9.80 -3.76
N PRO A 441 -0.31 -9.50 -4.70
CA PRO A 441 -1.74 -9.43 -4.42
C PRO A 441 -2.40 -10.84 -4.41
N TYR A 442 -2.06 -11.69 -3.45
CA TYR A 442 -2.58 -13.06 -3.36
C TYR A 442 -4.13 -13.17 -3.37
N PRO A 443 -4.91 -12.30 -2.70
CA PRO A 443 -6.38 -12.40 -2.73
C PRO A 443 -6.97 -12.32 -4.16
N ASP A 444 -6.24 -11.70 -5.08
CA ASP A 444 -6.71 -11.50 -6.44
C ASP A 444 -6.70 -12.77 -7.29
N VAL A 445 -6.02 -13.84 -6.86
CA VAL A 445 -6.07 -15.13 -7.56
C VAL A 445 -7.50 -15.68 -7.58
N ALA A 446 -8.13 -15.80 -6.41
CA ALA A 446 -9.52 -16.28 -6.32
C ALA A 446 -10.52 -15.31 -6.97
N ARG A 447 -10.19 -14.01 -7.02
CA ARG A 447 -11.05 -12.96 -7.54
C ARG A 447 -11.00 -12.81 -9.06
N LEU A 448 -9.80 -12.88 -9.66
CA LEU A 448 -9.56 -12.53 -11.06
C LEU A 448 -9.53 -13.74 -11.98
N VAL A 449 -8.94 -14.87 -11.55
CA VAL A 449 -8.81 -16.06 -12.42
C VAL A 449 -10.15 -16.55 -13.00
N PRO A 450 -11.26 -16.57 -12.25
CA PRO A 450 -12.56 -16.98 -12.81
C PRO A 450 -13.06 -16.14 -13.98
N GLY A 451 -12.56 -14.91 -14.12
CA GLY A 451 -12.90 -13.96 -15.20
C GLY A 451 -11.95 -13.96 -16.39
N PHE A 452 -10.85 -14.74 -16.36
CA PHE A 452 -9.98 -14.91 -17.53
C PHE A 452 -10.61 -15.84 -18.58
N ASP A 453 -10.03 -15.83 -19.80
CA ASP A 453 -10.43 -16.66 -20.93
C ASP A 453 -9.53 -17.90 -21.11
N GLY A 454 -9.89 -18.77 -22.06
CA GLY A 454 -9.22 -20.04 -22.30
C GLY A 454 -7.77 -19.91 -22.77
N LYS A 455 -7.25 -18.71 -23.04
CA LYS A 455 -5.83 -18.50 -23.40
C LYS A 455 -4.91 -18.57 -22.18
N VAL A 456 -5.43 -18.27 -20.99
CA VAL A 456 -4.68 -18.32 -19.73
C VAL A 456 -4.64 -19.74 -19.16
N ALA A 457 -3.45 -20.26 -18.84
CA ALA A 457 -3.31 -21.64 -18.37
C ALA A 457 -4.00 -21.85 -17.01
N ALA A 458 -3.90 -20.88 -16.11
CA ALA A 458 -4.62 -20.86 -14.83
C ALA A 458 -6.14 -21.00 -14.99
N LYS A 459 -6.75 -20.35 -16.01
CA LYS A 459 -8.19 -20.49 -16.29
C LYS A 459 -8.54 -21.91 -16.72
N ARG A 460 -7.75 -22.50 -17.63
CA ARG A 460 -7.95 -23.89 -18.05
C ARG A 460 -7.79 -24.87 -16.89
N GLU A 461 -6.83 -24.63 -16.01
CA GLU A 461 -6.63 -25.43 -14.80
C GLU A 461 -7.84 -25.35 -13.85
N LEU A 462 -8.41 -24.16 -13.66
CA LEU A 462 -9.64 -23.97 -12.87
C LEU A 462 -10.79 -24.80 -13.46
N VAL A 463 -11.02 -24.70 -14.77
CA VAL A 463 -12.07 -25.46 -15.46
C VAL A 463 -11.86 -26.97 -15.32
N GLY A 464 -10.63 -27.45 -15.50
CA GLY A 464 -10.30 -28.87 -15.31
C GLY A 464 -10.52 -29.35 -13.87
N MET A 465 -10.22 -28.51 -12.86
CA MET A 465 -10.49 -28.81 -11.45
C MET A 465 -12.01 -28.95 -11.20
N LEU A 466 -12.81 -28.05 -11.76
CA LEU A 466 -14.27 -28.05 -11.64
C LEU A 466 -14.89 -29.26 -12.36
N GLU A 467 -14.46 -29.56 -13.58
CA GLU A 467 -14.89 -30.74 -14.32
C GLU A 467 -14.63 -32.03 -13.53
N LYS A 468 -13.41 -32.18 -13.01
CA LYS A 468 -13.05 -33.34 -12.18
C LYS A 468 -13.90 -33.44 -10.91
N LYS A 469 -14.20 -32.32 -10.25
CA LYS A 469 -14.99 -32.30 -9.01
C LYS A 469 -16.45 -32.68 -9.26
N TYR A 470 -17.08 -32.09 -10.27
CA TYR A 470 -18.53 -32.23 -10.49
C TYR A 470 -18.89 -33.42 -11.36
N GLY A 471 -18.05 -33.80 -12.32
CA GLY A 471 -18.25 -34.95 -13.22
C GLY A 471 -19.38 -34.80 -14.24
N SER A 472 -20.36 -33.92 -14.00
CA SER A 472 -21.39 -33.52 -14.95
C SER A 472 -21.66 -32.02 -14.89
N ILE A 473 -21.99 -31.43 -16.04
CA ILE A 473 -22.25 -30.00 -16.14
C ILE A 473 -23.49 -29.59 -15.34
N ASP A 474 -24.52 -30.44 -15.27
CA ASP A 474 -25.73 -30.19 -14.47
C ASP A 474 -25.41 -30.01 -12.98
N ARG A 475 -24.49 -30.81 -12.44
CA ARG A 475 -24.06 -30.70 -11.04
C ARG A 475 -23.27 -29.42 -10.80
N PHE A 476 -22.42 -29.02 -11.75
CA PHE A 476 -21.71 -27.75 -11.70
C PHE A 476 -22.70 -26.57 -11.74
N ASN A 477 -23.62 -26.57 -12.72
CA ASN A 477 -24.66 -25.56 -12.89
C ASN A 477 -25.49 -25.38 -11.62
N ALA A 478 -25.92 -26.48 -10.99
CA ALA A 478 -26.64 -26.44 -9.72
C ALA A 478 -25.79 -25.84 -8.57
N ALA A 479 -24.51 -26.19 -8.49
CA ALA A 479 -23.62 -25.71 -7.43
C ALA A 479 -23.21 -24.24 -7.59
N TRP A 480 -22.98 -23.78 -8.83
CA TRP A 480 -22.51 -22.44 -9.13
C TRP A 480 -23.64 -21.45 -9.47
N GLY A 481 -24.87 -21.94 -9.67
CA GLY A 481 -26.00 -21.11 -10.10
C GLY A 481 -25.82 -20.60 -11.53
N LEU A 482 -25.34 -21.47 -12.42
CA LEU A 482 -25.09 -21.18 -13.84
C LEU A 482 -25.89 -22.11 -14.75
N ASP A 483 -25.88 -21.82 -16.04
CA ASP A 483 -26.54 -22.61 -17.08
C ASP A 483 -25.59 -22.77 -18.29
N ALA A 484 -24.47 -23.44 -18.06
CA ALA A 484 -23.48 -23.73 -19.10
C ALA A 484 -23.83 -25.02 -19.84
N ALA A 485 -23.61 -25.03 -21.16
CA ALA A 485 -23.89 -26.19 -22.03
C ALA A 485 -22.88 -27.35 -21.88
N GLY A 486 -21.69 -27.08 -21.36
CA GLY A 486 -20.59 -28.03 -21.20
C GLY A 486 -19.45 -27.46 -20.38
N PHE A 487 -18.46 -28.28 -20.01
CA PHE A 487 -17.27 -27.78 -19.29
C PHE A 487 -16.32 -27.01 -20.21
N ASP A 488 -16.27 -27.36 -21.49
CA ASP A 488 -15.47 -26.69 -22.51
C ASP A 488 -15.78 -25.20 -22.63
N VAL A 489 -17.07 -24.84 -22.64
CA VAL A 489 -17.51 -23.43 -22.72
C VAL A 489 -17.14 -22.61 -21.48
N LEU A 490 -16.84 -23.25 -20.34
CA LEU A 490 -16.44 -22.53 -19.12
C LEU A 490 -15.09 -21.83 -19.26
N ASN A 491 -14.24 -22.27 -20.22
CA ASN A 491 -12.95 -21.63 -20.48
C ASN A 491 -13.12 -20.17 -20.92
N ASP A 492 -14.18 -19.87 -21.66
CA ASP A 492 -14.44 -18.53 -22.19
C ASP A 492 -15.66 -17.85 -21.52
N LEU A 493 -16.27 -18.51 -20.52
CA LEU A 493 -17.34 -17.95 -19.71
C LEU A 493 -16.80 -17.37 -18.38
N PRO A 494 -17.19 -16.14 -18.00
CA PRO A 494 -16.92 -15.63 -16.65
C PRO A 494 -17.64 -16.47 -15.59
N LEU A 495 -16.95 -16.88 -14.53
CA LEU A 495 -17.51 -17.72 -13.47
C LEU A 495 -17.70 -16.89 -12.18
N PRO A 496 -18.86 -16.27 -11.94
CA PRO A 496 -19.09 -15.44 -10.76
C PRO A 496 -19.21 -16.30 -9.49
N VAL A 497 -18.43 -15.96 -8.46
CA VAL A 497 -18.44 -16.64 -7.16
C VAL A 497 -19.58 -16.10 -6.29
N ARG A 498 -20.78 -16.70 -6.42
CA ARG A 498 -21.99 -16.24 -5.71
C ARG A 498 -22.55 -17.25 -4.70
N THR A 499 -22.28 -18.53 -4.88
CA THR A 499 -22.78 -19.59 -4.01
C THR A 499 -21.71 -20.01 -2.99
N ARG A 500 -22.12 -20.73 -1.94
CA ARG A 500 -21.20 -21.30 -0.96
C ARG A 500 -20.26 -22.30 -1.61
N GLU A 501 -20.78 -23.10 -2.53
CA GLU A 501 -20.05 -24.12 -3.27
C GLU A 501 -19.01 -23.48 -4.19
N ALA A 502 -19.37 -22.40 -4.91
CA ALA A 502 -18.43 -21.65 -5.74
C ALA A 502 -17.32 -20.99 -4.90
N TRP A 503 -17.67 -20.44 -3.73
CA TRP A 503 -16.68 -19.89 -2.79
C TRP A 503 -15.71 -20.97 -2.32
N ALA A 504 -16.22 -22.12 -1.88
CA ALA A 504 -15.41 -23.25 -1.45
C ALA A 504 -14.52 -23.79 -2.59
N ASP A 505 -15.02 -23.82 -3.82
CA ASP A 505 -14.23 -24.17 -4.99
C ASP A 505 -13.09 -23.20 -5.25
N MET A 506 -13.33 -21.90 -5.12
CA MET A 506 -12.28 -20.91 -5.32
C MET A 506 -11.26 -20.87 -4.19
N GLU A 507 -11.64 -21.17 -2.96
CA GLU A 507 -10.69 -21.41 -1.87
C GLU A 507 -9.80 -22.63 -2.16
N ALA A 508 -10.39 -23.73 -2.63
CA ALA A 508 -9.63 -24.92 -3.02
C ALA A 508 -8.72 -24.66 -4.23
N TYR A 509 -9.21 -23.92 -5.23
CA TYR A 509 -8.42 -23.54 -6.39
C TYR A 509 -7.27 -22.61 -6.02
N ALA A 510 -7.50 -21.61 -5.17
CA ALA A 510 -6.45 -20.72 -4.69
C ALA A 510 -5.35 -21.52 -3.97
N ALA A 511 -5.72 -22.49 -3.12
CA ALA A 511 -4.75 -23.38 -2.49
C ALA A 511 -3.94 -24.21 -3.50
N HIS A 512 -4.60 -24.75 -4.53
CA HIS A 512 -3.94 -25.47 -5.63
C HIS A 512 -2.98 -24.57 -6.41
N PHE A 513 -3.41 -23.36 -6.76
CA PHE A 513 -2.60 -22.37 -7.46
C PHE A 513 -1.35 -22.00 -6.65
N PHE A 514 -1.50 -21.69 -5.36
CA PHE A 514 -0.35 -21.32 -4.53
C PHE A 514 0.59 -22.47 -4.27
N ASP A 515 0.08 -23.70 -4.07
CA ASP A 515 0.94 -24.88 -3.99
C ASP A 515 1.76 -25.03 -5.28
N ALA A 516 1.13 -24.93 -6.46
CA ALA A 516 1.82 -25.03 -7.74
C ALA A 516 2.85 -23.90 -7.96
N TYR A 517 2.52 -22.66 -7.60
CA TYR A 517 3.41 -21.50 -7.71
C TYR A 517 4.64 -21.63 -6.81
N PHE A 518 4.44 -21.84 -5.51
CA PHE A 518 5.57 -21.94 -4.57
C PHE A 518 6.37 -23.23 -4.79
N LYS A 519 5.74 -24.32 -5.25
CA LYS A 519 6.44 -25.53 -5.68
C LYS A 519 7.36 -25.25 -6.85
N LEU A 520 6.83 -24.63 -7.91
CA LEU A 520 7.60 -24.32 -9.11
C LEU A 520 8.84 -23.50 -8.75
N VAL A 521 8.67 -22.43 -7.96
CA VAL A 521 9.79 -21.58 -7.53
C VAL A 521 10.76 -22.35 -6.65
N GLY A 522 10.26 -23.04 -5.61
CA GLY A 522 11.09 -23.70 -4.61
C GLY A 522 11.91 -24.86 -5.17
N GLU A 523 11.28 -25.75 -5.96
CA GLU A 523 11.97 -26.90 -6.58
C GLU A 523 12.97 -26.44 -7.64
N THR A 524 12.62 -25.45 -8.46
CA THR A 524 13.54 -24.90 -9.46
C THR A 524 14.72 -24.19 -8.80
N PHE A 525 14.50 -23.48 -7.69
CA PHE A 525 15.57 -22.86 -6.91
C PHE A 525 16.52 -23.93 -6.36
N ARG A 526 15.98 -24.95 -5.69
CA ARG A 526 16.76 -26.03 -5.07
C ARG A 526 17.57 -26.86 -6.06
N LYS A 527 17.13 -26.95 -7.32
CA LYS A 527 17.90 -27.57 -8.42
C LYS A 527 19.26 -26.90 -8.63
N TYR A 528 19.36 -25.59 -8.44
CA TYR A 528 20.56 -24.81 -8.76
C TYR A 528 21.29 -24.24 -7.53
N ASP A 529 20.58 -24.06 -6.42
CA ASP A 529 21.15 -23.61 -5.15
C ASP A 529 20.65 -24.49 -3.98
N PRO A 530 21.45 -25.49 -3.57
CA PRO A 530 21.10 -26.35 -2.44
C PRO A 530 21.52 -25.76 -1.07
N ASN A 531 22.32 -24.70 -1.04
CA ASN A 531 23.01 -24.24 0.17
C ASN A 531 22.32 -23.06 0.85
N HIS A 532 21.78 -22.11 0.07
CA HIS A 532 21.21 -20.88 0.62
C HIS A 532 19.73 -20.98 0.98
N LEU A 533 19.29 -20.17 1.92
CA LEU A 533 17.88 -20.12 2.34
C LEU A 533 16.99 -19.51 1.25
N LEU A 534 15.77 -20.04 1.11
CA LEU A 534 14.68 -19.39 0.42
C LEU A 534 13.84 -18.63 1.47
N LEU A 535 13.87 -17.30 1.39
CA LEU A 535 13.41 -16.41 2.47
C LEU A 535 11.91 -16.06 2.37
N GLY A 536 11.16 -16.71 1.50
CA GLY A 536 9.74 -16.42 1.27
C GLY A 536 9.52 -15.21 0.36
N ALA A 537 8.32 -14.62 0.44
CA ALA A 537 7.82 -13.66 -0.56
C ALA A 537 7.33 -12.31 0.01
N ARG A 538 7.78 -11.91 1.21
CA ARG A 538 7.61 -10.56 1.78
C ARG A 538 6.13 -10.11 1.77
N PHE A 539 5.30 -10.85 2.47
CA PHE A 539 3.84 -10.63 2.49
C PHE A 539 3.50 -9.30 3.19
N LEU A 540 2.46 -8.59 2.73
CA LEU A 540 1.82 -7.50 3.47
C LEU A 540 0.75 -8.04 4.43
N VAL A 541 0.30 -7.20 5.36
CA VAL A 541 -0.76 -7.56 6.33
C VAL A 541 -2.02 -8.08 5.67
N ALA A 542 -2.56 -7.34 4.70
CA ALA A 542 -3.77 -7.73 3.98
C ALA A 542 -3.60 -9.05 3.20
N ASN A 543 -2.37 -9.33 2.76
CA ASN A 543 -2.02 -10.47 1.92
C ASN A 543 -1.79 -11.75 2.73
N ALA A 544 -1.33 -11.64 3.98
CA ALA A 544 -1.14 -12.77 4.89
C ALA A 544 -2.45 -13.36 5.45
N ASN A 545 -3.61 -12.76 5.12
CA ASN A 545 -4.92 -13.37 5.36
C ASN A 545 -5.27 -14.45 4.32
N VAL A 546 -4.50 -14.60 3.24
CA VAL A 546 -4.67 -15.75 2.34
C VAL A 546 -3.91 -16.93 2.91
N GLU A 547 -4.52 -17.65 3.85
CA GLU A 547 -3.86 -18.71 4.62
C GLU A 547 -3.25 -19.80 3.73
N SER A 548 -3.90 -20.11 2.60
CA SER A 548 -3.38 -21.08 1.62
C SER A 548 -2.08 -20.63 0.97
N ALA A 549 -1.89 -19.33 0.71
CA ALA A 549 -0.64 -18.77 0.22
C ALA A 549 0.45 -18.81 1.30
N VAL A 550 0.10 -18.55 2.56
CA VAL A 550 1.02 -18.63 3.71
C VAL A 550 1.52 -20.07 3.90
N ALA A 551 0.60 -21.04 3.92
CA ALA A 551 0.93 -22.45 4.06
C ALA A 551 1.77 -22.96 2.88
N ALA A 552 1.41 -22.61 1.63
CA ALA A 552 2.19 -22.99 0.45
C ALA A 552 3.60 -22.38 0.47
N CYS A 553 3.74 -21.09 0.83
CA CYS A 553 5.04 -20.47 1.00
C CYS A 553 5.88 -21.23 2.04
N GLY A 554 5.29 -21.54 3.19
CA GLY A 554 5.93 -22.32 4.24
C GLY A 554 6.34 -23.74 3.83
N LYS A 555 5.58 -24.40 2.95
CA LYS A 555 5.91 -25.76 2.47
C LYS A 555 7.21 -25.78 1.64
N TYR A 556 7.47 -24.74 0.86
CA TYR A 556 8.57 -24.72 -0.12
C TYR A 556 9.72 -23.76 0.24
N CYS A 557 9.57 -22.92 1.26
CA CYS A 557 10.59 -21.99 1.73
C CYS A 557 11.20 -22.42 3.08
N ASP A 558 12.36 -21.86 3.44
CA ASP A 558 13.01 -22.11 4.73
C ASP A 558 12.59 -21.12 5.81
N VAL A 559 12.21 -19.91 5.38
CA VAL A 559 11.79 -18.79 6.23
C VAL A 559 10.56 -18.16 5.60
N PHE A 560 9.63 -17.71 6.44
CA PHE A 560 8.51 -16.88 6.00
C PHE A 560 8.84 -15.40 6.24
N SER A 561 8.72 -14.57 5.20
CA SER A 561 9.01 -13.13 5.29
C SER A 561 7.75 -12.28 5.23
N TYR A 562 7.73 -11.25 6.07
CA TYR A 562 6.58 -10.39 6.29
C TYR A 562 6.98 -8.92 6.35
N ASN A 563 6.47 -8.12 5.42
CA ASN A 563 6.57 -6.66 5.42
C ASN A 563 5.52 -6.11 6.38
N TYR A 564 5.93 -5.82 7.62
CA TYR A 564 5.04 -5.58 8.74
C TYR A 564 5.08 -4.13 9.22
N TYR A 565 4.52 -3.24 8.41
CA TYR A 565 4.34 -1.84 8.78
C TYR A 565 3.24 -1.67 9.84
N SER A 566 3.63 -1.67 11.11
CA SER A 566 2.74 -1.51 12.26
C SER A 566 3.31 -0.59 13.32
N ARG A 567 2.42 0.05 14.10
CA ARG A 567 2.81 0.81 15.31
C ARG A 567 3.19 -0.10 16.48
N THR A 568 2.66 -1.33 16.51
CA THR A 568 2.88 -2.30 17.58
C THR A 568 3.05 -3.71 17.04
N ILE A 569 3.79 -4.54 17.76
CA ILE A 569 3.83 -5.99 17.49
C ILE A 569 2.53 -6.62 17.98
N ASP A 570 1.88 -7.43 17.14
CA ASP A 570 0.70 -8.24 17.48
C ASP A 570 1.18 -9.71 17.58
N PRO A 571 1.49 -10.21 18.80
CA PRO A 571 2.01 -11.55 18.97
C PRO A 571 1.06 -12.63 18.46
N ALA A 572 -0.25 -12.44 18.61
CA ALA A 572 -1.26 -13.43 18.21
C ALA A 572 -1.32 -13.59 16.68
N LEU A 573 -1.24 -12.47 15.94
CA LEU A 573 -1.13 -12.49 14.48
C LEU A 573 0.13 -13.21 14.01
N LEU A 574 1.29 -12.84 14.57
CA LEU A 574 2.56 -13.42 14.16
C LEU A 574 2.65 -14.91 14.53
N ASP A 575 2.14 -15.31 15.69
CA ASP A 575 2.05 -16.71 16.12
C ASP A 575 1.14 -17.53 15.20
N ARG A 576 -0.01 -16.97 14.77
CA ARG A 576 -0.87 -17.59 13.76
C ARG A 576 -0.12 -17.80 12.44
N ILE A 577 0.57 -16.77 11.92
CA ILE A 577 1.33 -16.85 10.67
C ILE A 577 2.46 -17.89 10.81
N HIS A 578 3.19 -17.89 11.92
CA HIS A 578 4.24 -18.87 12.20
C HIS A 578 3.69 -20.31 12.17
N ARG A 579 2.56 -20.58 12.83
CA ARG A 579 1.91 -21.90 12.81
C ARG A 579 1.44 -22.32 11.42
N LEU A 580 0.85 -21.40 10.66
CA LEU A 580 0.35 -21.68 9.32
C LEU A 580 1.49 -21.96 8.33
N ALA A 581 2.56 -21.17 8.38
CA ALA A 581 3.73 -21.39 7.55
C ALA A 581 4.56 -22.59 8.02
N GLY A 582 4.55 -22.90 9.32
CA GLY A 582 5.44 -23.90 9.92
C GLY A 582 6.92 -23.53 9.83
N LYS A 583 7.24 -22.23 9.74
CA LYS A 583 8.61 -21.71 9.51
C LYS A 583 8.92 -20.52 10.42
N PRO A 584 10.21 -20.27 10.73
CA PRO A 584 10.64 -19.04 11.38
C PRO A 584 10.22 -17.80 10.57
N LEU A 585 10.01 -16.68 11.27
CA LEU A 585 9.56 -15.42 10.69
C LEU A 585 10.70 -14.42 10.58
N LEU A 586 10.79 -13.77 9.43
CA LEU A 586 11.64 -12.61 9.18
C LEU A 586 10.75 -11.39 8.93
N LEU A 587 10.82 -10.38 9.80
CA LEU A 587 10.15 -9.11 9.56
C LEU A 587 10.97 -8.32 8.53
N SER A 588 10.59 -8.43 7.26
CA SER A 588 11.47 -8.19 6.11
C SER A 588 11.43 -6.77 5.55
N GLU A 589 10.50 -5.95 6.03
CA GLU A 589 10.43 -4.51 5.74
C GLU A 589 9.51 -3.83 6.75
N TRP A 590 9.97 -2.72 7.31
CA TRP A 590 9.18 -1.79 8.12
C TRP A 590 10.00 -0.52 8.34
N SER A 591 9.32 0.58 8.66
CA SER A 591 9.97 1.85 8.96
C SER A 591 9.06 2.81 9.71
N PHE A 592 9.70 3.78 10.36
CA PHE A 592 9.06 4.97 10.90
C PHE A 592 9.69 6.20 10.26
N GLY A 593 8.89 7.22 9.96
CA GLY A 593 9.39 8.47 9.37
C GLY A 593 8.74 9.72 9.96
N THR A 594 9.32 10.87 9.67
CA THR A 594 8.82 12.20 10.10
C THR A 594 8.96 13.23 8.98
N ALA A 595 8.15 14.28 9.01
CA ALA A 595 8.16 15.36 8.01
C ALA A 595 9.12 16.53 8.37
N GLU A 596 9.86 16.44 9.48
CA GLU A 596 10.68 17.54 10.03
C GLU A 596 11.68 18.17 9.04
N GLN A 597 12.20 17.40 8.07
CA GLN A 597 13.17 17.87 7.07
C GLN A 597 12.56 18.14 5.68
N GLY A 598 11.22 18.28 5.60
CA GLY A 598 10.52 18.62 4.35
C GLY A 598 10.19 17.44 3.43
N LEU A 599 10.43 16.21 3.91
CA LEU A 599 10.07 14.94 3.27
C LEU A 599 8.65 14.49 3.69
N ALA A 600 8.08 13.49 3.01
CA ALA A 600 6.68 13.05 3.16
C ALA A 600 6.38 12.16 4.40
N GLY A 601 7.27 12.13 5.39
CA GLY A 601 7.19 11.19 6.53
C GLY A 601 7.63 9.78 6.15
N GLY A 602 6.97 8.75 6.70
CA GLY A 602 7.15 7.34 6.36
C GLY A 602 5.84 6.65 5.97
N VAL A 603 5.86 5.32 5.96
CA VAL A 603 4.62 4.51 5.91
C VAL A 603 3.90 4.59 7.24
N VAL A 604 4.66 4.56 8.35
CA VAL A 604 4.16 4.87 9.69
C VAL A 604 4.83 6.15 10.19
N ASP A 605 4.03 7.18 10.43
CA ASP A 605 4.51 8.49 10.85
C ASP A 605 4.67 8.58 12.39
N VAL A 606 5.76 9.23 12.80
CA VAL A 606 6.07 9.67 14.17
C VAL A 606 6.35 11.17 14.17
N ARG A 607 6.30 11.82 15.35
CA ARG A 607 6.42 13.29 15.41
C ARG A 607 7.84 13.77 15.08
N ASN A 608 8.85 13.08 15.57
CA ASN A 608 10.24 13.50 15.45
C ASN A 608 11.25 12.35 15.53
N GLN A 609 12.54 12.65 15.35
CA GLN A 609 13.63 11.65 15.39
C GLN A 609 13.75 10.91 16.74
N VAL A 610 13.39 11.52 17.87
CA VAL A 610 13.41 10.85 19.18
C VAL A 610 12.33 9.77 19.26
N GLU A 611 11.11 10.10 18.84
CA GLU A 611 10.03 9.10 18.75
C GLU A 611 10.33 8.01 17.74
N ARG A 612 10.99 8.35 16.63
CA ARG A 612 11.46 7.39 15.64
C ARG A 612 12.40 6.36 16.27
N GLY A 613 13.30 6.81 17.14
CA GLY A 613 14.19 5.95 17.93
C GLY A 613 13.45 5.05 18.91
N ASN A 614 12.52 5.62 19.69
CA ASN A 614 11.71 4.84 20.64
C ASN A 614 10.82 3.80 19.94
N ALA A 615 10.22 4.17 18.80
CA ALA A 615 9.39 3.28 18.00
C ALA A 615 10.21 2.13 17.42
N TYR A 616 11.41 2.39 16.88
CA TYR A 616 12.34 1.35 16.45
C TYR A 616 12.68 0.38 17.58
N ARG A 617 13.06 0.91 18.74
CA ARG A 617 13.45 0.10 19.89
C ARG A 617 12.32 -0.78 20.38
N SER A 618 11.11 -0.22 20.49
CA SER A 618 9.91 -0.98 20.84
C SER A 618 9.66 -2.11 19.84
N TYR A 619 9.63 -1.78 18.55
CA TYR A 619 9.33 -2.73 17.49
C TYR A 619 10.32 -3.90 17.46
N VAL A 620 11.63 -3.61 17.47
CA VAL A 620 12.68 -4.64 17.36
C VAL A 620 12.74 -5.50 18.62
N GLU A 621 12.68 -4.92 19.81
CA GLU A 621 12.77 -5.69 21.05
C GLU A 621 11.51 -6.56 21.28
N GLU A 622 10.32 -6.02 21.01
CA GLU A 622 9.08 -6.80 21.08
C GLU A 622 9.12 -7.97 20.07
N ALA A 623 9.55 -7.72 18.83
CA ALA A 623 9.69 -8.77 17.82
C ALA A 623 10.72 -9.82 18.23
N ALA A 624 11.92 -9.41 18.68
CA ALA A 624 12.98 -10.32 19.09
C ALA A 624 12.62 -11.16 20.32
N SER A 625 11.67 -10.70 21.14
CA SER A 625 11.17 -11.46 22.29
C SER A 625 10.33 -12.68 21.88
N LEU A 626 9.76 -12.71 20.67
CA LEU A 626 8.97 -13.83 20.15
C LEU A 626 9.86 -14.99 19.69
N PRO A 627 9.59 -16.25 20.10
CA PRO A 627 10.51 -17.38 19.92
C PRO A 627 10.68 -17.87 18.49
N TYR A 628 9.87 -17.37 17.56
CA TYR A 628 9.90 -17.73 16.14
C TYR A 628 10.34 -16.60 15.22
N VAL A 629 10.60 -15.38 15.75
CA VAL A 629 11.12 -14.27 14.95
C VAL A 629 12.65 -14.32 14.98
N ILE A 630 13.25 -14.41 13.79
CA ILE A 630 14.69 -14.62 13.61
C ILE A 630 15.43 -13.39 13.09
N GLY A 631 14.70 -12.32 12.79
CA GLY A 631 15.29 -11.10 12.28
C GLY A 631 14.28 -10.01 11.94
N SER A 632 14.85 -8.84 11.67
CA SER A 632 14.16 -7.60 11.37
C SER A 632 14.97 -6.78 10.37
N GLN A 633 14.34 -6.29 9.30
CA GLN A 633 14.98 -5.48 8.26
C GLN A 633 14.36 -4.08 8.19
N TRP A 634 15.17 -3.08 8.54
CA TRP A 634 14.79 -1.67 8.47
C TRP A 634 14.79 -1.17 7.02
N PHE A 635 13.74 -0.49 6.60
CA PHE A 635 13.67 0.21 5.31
C PHE A 635 13.76 1.72 5.53
N SER A 636 14.87 2.41 5.26
CA SER A 636 16.00 2.07 4.38
C SER A 636 17.31 2.73 4.85
N TYR A 637 18.42 2.57 4.11
CA TYR A 637 19.72 3.15 4.48
C TYR A 637 19.79 4.68 4.34
N VAL A 638 19.44 5.19 3.16
CA VAL A 638 19.40 6.63 2.86
C VAL A 638 17.95 7.07 2.76
N ASP A 639 17.66 8.29 3.18
CA ASP A 639 16.40 8.95 2.85
C ASP A 639 16.13 8.92 1.34
N GLN A 640 14.86 8.85 0.97
CA GLN A 640 14.47 8.95 -0.43
C GLN A 640 14.71 10.39 -0.92
N ALA A 641 14.93 10.55 -2.22
CA ALA A 641 15.14 11.89 -2.78
C ALA A 641 13.95 12.82 -2.56
N LEU A 642 14.22 14.10 -2.23
CA LEU A 642 13.20 15.11 -1.95
C LEU A 642 12.12 15.22 -3.03
N THR A 643 12.54 15.09 -4.28
CA THR A 643 11.68 15.22 -5.45
C THR A 643 11.21 13.88 -6.02
N GLY A 644 11.28 12.81 -5.23
CA GLY A 644 10.75 11.49 -5.55
C GLY A 644 11.81 10.52 -6.09
N ARG A 645 11.65 9.24 -5.76
CA ARG A 645 12.46 8.12 -6.30
C ARG A 645 12.38 8.03 -7.82
N PHE A 646 13.53 7.87 -8.49
CA PHE A 646 13.65 7.99 -9.94
C PHE A 646 12.71 7.08 -10.75
N PHE A 647 12.48 5.84 -10.34
CA PHE A 647 11.67 4.86 -11.08
C PHE A 647 10.16 5.14 -11.01
N GLN A 648 9.73 6.07 -10.13
CA GLN A 648 8.38 6.63 -10.08
C GLN A 648 8.34 8.05 -10.71
N HIS A 649 9.44 8.48 -11.34
CA HIS A 649 9.60 9.72 -12.10
C HIS A 649 9.20 10.95 -11.28
N TYR A 650 8.26 11.77 -11.80
CA TYR A 650 7.88 13.05 -11.22
C TYR A 650 7.07 12.93 -9.92
N ASN A 651 6.48 11.76 -9.68
CA ASN A 651 5.48 11.52 -8.64
C ASN A 651 5.97 10.51 -7.61
N GLY A 652 7.28 10.26 -7.55
CA GLY A 652 7.87 9.26 -6.68
C GLY A 652 7.78 9.59 -5.19
N GLU A 653 7.84 8.54 -4.38
CA GLU A 653 7.91 8.67 -2.93
C GLU A 653 9.16 9.46 -2.50
N CYS A 654 9.01 10.25 -1.44
CA CYS A 654 10.06 11.11 -0.90
C CYS A 654 10.06 11.06 0.64
N MET A 655 10.18 9.86 1.19
CA MET A 655 10.09 9.57 2.63
C MET A 655 11.39 9.83 3.41
N ASN A 656 11.25 10.27 4.67
CA ASN A 656 12.32 10.36 5.67
C ASN A 656 12.43 9.04 6.44
N ILE A 657 13.06 8.05 5.82
CA ILE A 657 13.14 6.67 6.30
C ILE A 657 14.59 6.15 6.38
N GLY A 658 15.58 6.97 6.02
CA GLY A 658 17.00 6.64 6.08
C GLY A 658 17.58 6.57 7.49
N LEU A 659 18.66 5.81 7.65
CA LEU A 659 19.61 5.96 8.76
C LEU A 659 20.45 7.24 8.62
N VAL A 660 20.66 7.67 7.38
CA VAL A 660 21.34 8.92 7.01
C VAL A 660 20.46 9.75 6.08
N ASN A 661 20.64 11.07 6.12
CA ASN A 661 19.97 11.99 5.21
C ASN A 661 20.74 12.17 3.89
N VAL A 662 20.21 13.02 2.99
CA VAL A 662 20.83 13.34 1.68
C VAL A 662 22.25 13.91 1.79
N ALA A 663 22.65 14.47 2.92
CA ALA A 663 23.99 15.01 3.16
C ALA A 663 24.97 13.99 3.73
N ASP A 664 24.62 12.69 3.77
CA ASP A 664 25.43 11.65 4.40
C ASP A 664 25.60 11.88 5.92
N ARG A 665 24.68 12.61 6.56
CA ARG A 665 24.67 12.81 8.02
C ARG A 665 23.79 11.76 8.70
N PRO A 666 24.30 11.05 9.72
CA PRO A 666 23.50 10.12 10.50
C PRO A 666 22.46 10.83 11.37
N PHE A 667 21.25 10.27 11.45
CA PHE A 667 20.21 10.73 12.39
C PHE A 667 20.57 10.27 13.81
N LYS A 668 21.44 11.03 14.49
CA LYS A 668 22.06 10.62 15.76
C LYS A 668 21.05 10.36 16.88
N GLU A 669 19.99 11.15 16.99
CA GLU A 669 18.92 10.97 18.00
C GLU A 669 18.18 9.63 17.80
N PHE A 670 17.86 9.31 16.54
CA PHE A 670 17.25 8.03 16.17
C PHE A 670 18.22 6.86 16.42
N LEU A 671 19.46 6.98 15.95
CA LEU A 671 20.48 5.94 16.05
C LEU A 671 20.90 5.67 17.50
N ALA A 672 20.83 6.66 18.39
CA ALA A 672 21.11 6.47 19.80
C ALA A 672 20.17 5.45 20.46
N GLU A 673 18.87 5.47 20.15
CA GLU A 673 17.92 4.46 20.64
C GLU A 673 18.04 3.13 19.88
N ALA A 674 18.32 3.18 18.57
CA ALA A 674 18.57 1.96 17.79
C ALA A 674 19.78 1.17 18.33
N MET A 675 20.88 1.85 18.64
CA MET A 675 22.08 1.21 19.21
C MET A 675 21.82 0.57 20.58
N LYS A 676 21.03 1.22 21.46
CA LYS A 676 20.63 0.61 22.75
C LYS A 676 19.96 -0.74 22.56
N THR A 677 19.18 -0.88 21.50
CA THR A 677 18.50 -2.14 21.12
C THR A 677 19.48 -3.14 20.53
N ASN A 678 20.19 -2.71 19.48
CA ASN A 678 21.03 -3.59 18.67
C ASN A 678 22.16 -4.20 19.49
N TYR A 679 22.76 -3.43 20.40
CA TYR A 679 23.85 -3.89 21.25
C TYR A 679 23.44 -4.96 22.26
N ARG A 680 22.15 -5.06 22.60
CA ARG A 680 21.62 -6.00 23.60
C ARG A 680 20.65 -7.01 23.03
N ILE A 681 20.56 -7.13 21.71
CA ILE A 681 19.51 -7.89 21.03
C ILE A 681 19.45 -9.35 21.50
N TYR A 682 20.60 -9.99 21.72
CA TYR A 682 20.67 -11.37 22.21
C TYR A 682 20.22 -11.51 23.67
N ASP A 683 20.43 -10.48 24.50
CA ASP A 683 19.93 -10.50 25.89
C ASP A 683 18.41 -10.36 25.94
N VAL A 684 17.81 -9.59 25.02
CA VAL A 684 16.35 -9.53 24.83
C VAL A 684 15.82 -10.86 24.30
N MET A 685 16.43 -11.39 23.24
CA MET A 685 16.03 -12.64 22.60
C MET A 685 16.01 -13.83 23.57
N PHE A 686 17.01 -13.92 24.46
CA PHE A 686 17.08 -14.98 25.47
C PHE A 686 16.50 -14.59 26.84
N GLY A 687 15.72 -13.50 26.90
CA GLY A 687 14.94 -13.12 28.07
C GLY A 687 15.74 -12.68 29.30
N LYS A 688 17.01 -12.34 29.15
CA LYS A 688 17.83 -11.77 30.24
C LYS A 688 17.43 -10.34 30.57
N VAL A 689 16.89 -9.61 29.59
CA VAL A 689 16.36 -8.26 29.75
C VAL A 689 14.96 -8.23 29.15
N LYS A 690 14.02 -7.56 29.82
CA LYS A 690 12.66 -7.36 29.29
C LYS A 690 12.69 -6.44 28.06
N PRO A 691 11.88 -6.72 27.03
CA PRO A 691 11.78 -5.83 25.88
C PRO A 691 11.30 -4.44 26.34
N PHE A 692 11.90 -3.40 25.78
CA PHE A 692 11.42 -2.04 25.89
C PHE A 692 10.12 -1.91 25.11
N VAL A 693 9.15 -1.25 25.70
CA VAL A 693 7.84 -1.01 25.10
C VAL A 693 7.59 0.49 25.17
N TRP A 694 7.42 1.10 24.01
CA TRP A 694 6.98 2.48 23.87
C TRP A 694 5.70 2.55 23.08
N ARG A 695 4.83 3.45 23.49
CA ARG A 695 3.59 3.77 22.80
C ARG A 695 3.48 5.30 22.71
N PRO A 696 2.93 5.84 21.62
CA PRO A 696 2.58 7.25 21.57
C PRO A 696 1.65 7.59 22.74
N GLU A 697 1.78 8.81 23.24
CA GLU A 697 0.86 9.34 24.24
C GLU A 697 -0.58 9.27 23.72
N GLY A 698 -1.50 8.69 24.51
CA GLY A 698 -2.90 8.47 24.13
C GLY A 698 -3.20 7.19 23.35
N ALA A 699 -2.21 6.34 23.04
CA ALA A 699 -2.47 5.06 22.36
C ALA A 699 -3.11 4.02 23.30
N VAL A 700 -4.20 3.40 22.88
CA VAL A 700 -4.86 2.31 23.63
C VAL A 700 -4.17 0.97 23.35
N GLY A 701 -3.90 0.17 24.38
CA GLY A 701 -3.28 -1.16 24.26
C GLY A 701 -4.22 -2.26 23.74
N GLU A 702 -3.77 -3.52 23.74
CA GLU A 702 -4.61 -4.69 23.43
C GLU A 702 -5.80 -4.80 24.40
N ARG A 703 -6.99 -5.12 23.87
CA ARG A 703 -8.25 -5.20 24.62
C ARG A 703 -8.79 -6.63 24.57
N ALA A 704 -9.37 -7.09 25.67
CA ALA A 704 -10.04 -8.39 25.71
C ALA A 704 -11.29 -8.39 24.82
N ALA A 705 -11.52 -9.50 24.12
CA ALA A 705 -12.73 -9.65 23.31
C ALA A 705 -13.98 -9.56 24.18
N LYS A 706 -14.95 -8.76 23.75
CA LYS A 706 -16.18 -8.52 24.52
C LYS A 706 -17.30 -9.51 24.16
N SER A 707 -18.30 -9.61 25.04
CA SER A 707 -19.49 -10.43 24.82
C SER A 707 -20.73 -9.65 25.23
N VAL A 708 -21.80 -9.76 24.43
CA VAL A 708 -23.09 -9.10 24.70
C VAL A 708 -24.24 -10.11 24.70
N GLN A 709 -25.26 -9.86 25.52
CA GLN A 709 -26.51 -10.60 25.52
C GLN A 709 -27.61 -9.74 24.89
N ILE A 710 -28.36 -10.31 23.95
CA ILE A 710 -29.37 -9.61 23.15
C ILE A 710 -30.76 -10.12 23.55
N PRO A 711 -31.55 -9.36 24.32
CA PRO A 711 -32.88 -9.76 24.80
C PRO A 711 -33.94 -9.75 23.70
N HIS A 712 -35.03 -10.49 23.91
CA HIS A 712 -36.18 -10.47 23.00
C HIS A 712 -36.83 -9.08 22.99
N ALA A 713 -37.25 -8.63 21.81
CA ALA A 713 -37.92 -7.35 21.61
C ALA A 713 -39.27 -7.34 22.34
N VAL A 714 -39.67 -6.16 22.83
CA VAL A 714 -40.99 -5.99 23.45
C VAL A 714 -42.11 -6.16 22.41
N SER A 715 -43.30 -6.57 22.86
CA SER A 715 -44.44 -6.75 21.96
C SER A 715 -44.79 -5.44 21.24
N GLY A 716 -44.87 -5.49 19.91
CA GLY A 716 -45.20 -4.33 19.07
C GLY A 716 -44.04 -3.37 18.82
N HIS A 717 -42.79 -3.85 18.92
CA HIS A 717 -41.58 -3.09 18.63
C HIS A 717 -41.62 -2.41 17.24
N LYS A 718 -41.13 -1.17 17.16
CA LYS A 718 -41.16 -0.33 15.95
C LYS A 718 -39.76 0.19 15.67
N VAL A 719 -39.51 0.49 14.40
CA VAL A 719 -38.31 1.22 13.95
C VAL A 719 -38.75 2.65 13.64
N ASP A 720 -38.77 3.51 14.65
CA ASP A 720 -39.25 4.90 14.57
C ASP A 720 -38.24 5.94 15.10
N GLY A 721 -37.05 5.49 15.51
CA GLY A 721 -35.98 6.32 16.03
C GLY A 721 -36.16 6.72 17.50
N VAL A 722 -37.06 6.06 18.23
CA VAL A 722 -37.33 6.32 19.66
C VAL A 722 -36.87 5.14 20.51
N ARG A 723 -36.09 5.42 21.56
CA ARG A 723 -35.52 4.40 22.46
C ARG A 723 -36.55 3.66 23.32
N GLU A 724 -37.69 4.26 23.61
CA GLU A 724 -38.68 3.65 24.49
C GLU A 724 -39.96 3.32 23.70
N PRO A 725 -40.46 2.08 23.73
CA PRO A 725 -40.07 0.98 24.63
C PRO A 725 -38.99 0.04 24.05
N TRP A 726 -37.89 -0.15 24.78
CA TRP A 726 -36.87 -1.19 24.52
C TRP A 726 -36.70 -2.10 25.75
N PRO A 727 -36.22 -3.35 25.61
CA PRO A 727 -35.98 -4.21 26.77
C PRO A 727 -35.02 -3.57 27.77
N GLY A 728 -35.34 -3.64 29.06
CA GLY A 728 -34.58 -2.99 30.14
C GLY A 728 -33.20 -3.62 30.39
N ARG A 729 -32.21 -3.28 29.56
CA ARG A 729 -30.79 -3.61 29.77
C ARG A 729 -29.90 -2.36 29.68
N PRO A 730 -28.76 -2.33 30.40
CA PRO A 730 -27.75 -1.29 30.22
C PRO A 730 -27.25 -1.22 28.78
N SER A 731 -26.83 -0.04 28.32
CA SER A 731 -26.11 0.08 27.05
C SER A 731 -24.76 -0.62 27.11
N GLU A 732 -24.31 -1.05 25.95
CA GLU A 732 -22.90 -1.20 25.66
C GLU A 732 -22.31 0.13 25.19
N ARG A 733 -21.04 0.38 25.51
CA ARG A 733 -20.40 1.68 25.27
C ARG A 733 -19.20 1.59 24.33
N ILE A 734 -19.11 2.57 23.43
CA ILE A 734 -17.97 2.92 22.59
C ILE A 734 -17.51 4.32 23.01
N ASP A 735 -16.23 4.45 23.39
CA ASP A 735 -15.60 5.72 23.75
C ASP A 735 -14.13 5.78 23.26
N GLY A 736 -13.36 6.77 23.70
CA GLY A 736 -11.96 6.95 23.30
C GLY A 736 -11.06 5.73 23.53
N SER A 737 -11.37 4.87 24.51
CA SER A 737 -10.67 3.60 24.72
C SER A 737 -10.91 2.58 23.59
N CYS A 738 -11.82 2.88 22.66
CA CYS A 738 -12.15 2.04 21.54
C CYS A 738 -11.51 2.48 20.21
N LEU A 739 -10.70 3.54 20.20
CA LEU A 739 -10.06 4.05 19.00
C LEU A 739 -9.09 3.02 18.41
N VAL A 740 -9.30 2.66 17.14
CA VAL A 740 -8.43 1.73 16.40
C VAL A 740 -7.81 2.33 15.14
N SER A 741 -8.32 3.49 14.69
CA SER A 741 -7.78 4.25 13.57
C SER A 741 -8.13 5.73 13.73
N GLY A 742 -7.23 6.62 13.30
CA GLY A 742 -7.40 8.07 13.44
C GLY A 742 -6.84 8.61 14.75
N ALA A 743 -7.29 9.80 15.16
CA ALA A 743 -7.01 10.41 16.45
C ALA A 743 -8.34 10.69 17.16
N ASP A 744 -8.35 10.57 18.49
CA ASP A 744 -9.50 10.96 19.31
C ASP A 744 -9.46 12.48 19.59
N ASP A 745 -10.60 13.15 19.51
CA ASP A 745 -10.77 14.55 19.91
C ASP A 745 -11.57 14.71 21.21
N GLY A 746 -11.99 13.59 21.83
CA GLY A 746 -12.77 13.55 23.06
C GLY A 746 -14.26 13.86 22.89
N GLY A 747 -14.74 14.08 21.66
CA GLY A 747 -16.13 14.45 21.35
C GLY A 747 -17.01 13.29 20.88
N VAL A 748 -16.41 12.20 20.40
CA VAL A 748 -17.10 11.11 19.70
C VAL A 748 -17.30 9.87 20.58
N GLY A 749 -18.46 9.24 20.48
CA GLY A 749 -18.70 7.93 21.09
C GLY A 749 -20.14 7.47 20.90
N ALA A 750 -20.47 6.27 21.36
CA ALA A 750 -21.83 5.76 21.28
C ALA A 750 -22.21 4.92 22.50
N ASP A 751 -23.46 5.02 22.90
CA ASP A 751 -24.13 4.06 23.77
C ASP A 751 -25.13 3.29 22.89
N PHE A 752 -25.12 1.96 22.91
CA PHE A 752 -25.97 1.16 22.04
C PHE A 752 -26.69 0.00 22.75
N TRP A 753 -27.81 -0.39 22.18
CA TRP A 753 -28.69 -1.47 22.62
C TRP A 753 -29.02 -2.38 21.45
N LEU A 754 -29.22 -3.65 21.76
CA LEU A 754 -29.64 -4.66 20.81
C LEU A 754 -30.87 -5.37 21.36
N CYS A 755 -31.80 -5.71 20.48
CA CYS A 755 -32.86 -6.68 20.80
C CYS A 755 -33.19 -7.51 19.56
N TRP A 756 -33.99 -8.56 19.71
CA TRP A 756 -34.33 -9.44 18.59
C TRP A 756 -35.78 -9.93 18.60
N ASP A 757 -36.31 -10.22 17.43
CA ASP A 757 -37.50 -11.04 17.26
C ASP A 757 -37.27 -12.11 16.19
N ARG A 758 -38.35 -12.79 15.77
CA ARG A 758 -38.26 -13.85 14.75
C ARG A 758 -37.79 -13.36 13.37
N GLU A 759 -37.96 -12.07 13.07
CA GLU A 759 -37.69 -11.50 11.75
C GLU A 759 -36.36 -10.74 11.71
N ASN A 760 -36.04 -9.97 12.75
CA ASN A 760 -34.93 -9.02 12.71
C ASN A 760 -34.05 -9.03 13.98
N LEU A 761 -32.78 -8.70 13.75
CA LEU A 761 -31.91 -8.11 14.75
C LEU A 761 -32.15 -6.59 14.74
N TYR A 762 -32.41 -6.01 15.91
CA TYR A 762 -32.58 -4.58 16.08
C TYR A 762 -31.36 -3.96 16.77
N LEU A 763 -31.00 -2.76 16.32
CA LEU A 763 -29.97 -1.91 16.94
C LEU A 763 -30.58 -0.54 17.23
N PHE A 764 -30.34 -0.02 18.44
CA PHE A 764 -30.49 1.38 18.76
C PHE A 764 -29.15 1.93 19.24
N ALA A 765 -28.72 3.09 18.74
CA ALA A 765 -27.49 3.74 19.16
C ALA A 765 -27.74 5.22 19.40
N GLU A 766 -27.34 5.71 20.57
CA GLU A 766 -27.19 7.13 20.86
C GLU A 766 -25.73 7.50 20.61
N VAL A 767 -25.46 8.09 19.45
CA VAL A 767 -24.13 8.53 19.05
C VAL A 767 -23.94 9.96 19.52
N ARG A 768 -22.81 10.21 20.20
CA ARG A 768 -22.26 11.54 20.46
C ARG A 768 -21.32 11.91 19.33
N ASP A 769 -21.59 13.04 18.71
CA ASP A 769 -20.92 13.52 17.51
C ASP A 769 -21.17 15.02 17.39
N SER A 770 -20.10 15.81 17.25
CA SER A 770 -20.18 17.27 17.10
C SER A 770 -20.70 17.72 15.74
N THR A 771 -20.69 16.82 14.76
CA THR A 771 -21.04 17.03 13.35
C THR A 771 -22.06 15.98 12.88
N PRO A 772 -23.20 15.84 13.56
CA PRO A 772 -24.03 14.64 13.48
C PRO A 772 -24.61 14.33 12.11
N ALA A 773 -24.74 13.02 11.85
CA ALA A 773 -25.53 12.45 10.77
C ALA A 773 -25.04 12.83 9.37
N ARG A 774 -23.72 12.87 9.20
CA ARG A 774 -23.02 13.20 7.96
C ARG A 774 -22.49 11.93 7.30
N ASN A 775 -23.23 11.45 6.31
CA ASN A 775 -22.73 10.46 5.37
C ASN A 775 -23.32 10.65 3.97
N SER A 776 -22.45 10.82 2.98
CA SER A 776 -22.80 11.03 1.56
C SER A 776 -22.43 9.84 0.69
N ARG A 777 -21.84 8.80 1.29
CA ARG A 777 -21.41 7.59 0.62
C ARG A 777 -22.60 6.69 0.32
N LYS A 778 -22.40 5.71 -0.56
CA LYS A 778 -23.41 4.74 -0.97
C LYS A 778 -22.80 3.35 -1.08
N GLY A 779 -23.65 2.34 -0.90
CA GLY A 779 -23.28 0.94 -1.08
C GLY A 779 -22.13 0.49 -0.20
N LYS A 780 -21.16 -0.23 -0.77
CA LYS A 780 -20.01 -0.77 -0.02
C LYS A 780 -19.07 0.30 0.54
N ASP A 781 -19.26 1.57 0.20
CA ASP A 781 -18.41 2.68 0.64
C ASP A 781 -19.01 3.44 1.83
N LEU A 782 -20.14 2.99 2.39
CA LEU A 782 -20.81 3.64 3.53
C LEU A 782 -19.88 3.82 4.76
N TRP A 783 -18.97 2.88 5.01
CA TRP A 783 -17.97 2.95 6.09
C TRP A 783 -17.02 4.16 6.00
N GLN A 784 -16.98 4.86 4.86
CA GLN A 784 -16.08 6.00 4.67
C GLN A 784 -16.61 7.29 5.28
N SER A 785 -17.57 7.30 6.22
CA SER A 785 -18.02 8.48 7.00
C SER A 785 -18.87 7.99 8.18
N ASP A 786 -19.66 8.87 8.84
CA ASP A 786 -20.59 8.50 9.92
C ASP A 786 -21.41 7.26 9.59
N CYS A 787 -21.00 6.15 10.20
CA CYS A 787 -21.52 4.83 9.90
C CYS A 787 -21.36 3.98 11.15
N ILE A 788 -22.39 3.18 11.44
CA ILE A 788 -22.24 2.05 12.34
C ILE A 788 -21.99 0.81 11.51
N GLU A 789 -20.91 0.10 11.83
CA GLU A 789 -20.55 -1.17 11.21
C GLU A 789 -20.91 -2.32 12.15
N LEU A 790 -21.67 -3.31 11.71
CA LEU A 790 -21.83 -4.56 12.45
C LEU A 790 -21.09 -5.69 11.76
N PHE A 791 -20.29 -6.43 12.51
CA PHE A 791 -19.59 -7.61 12.05
C PHE A 791 -20.26 -8.84 12.65
N VAL A 792 -20.79 -9.73 11.82
CA VAL A 792 -21.59 -10.87 12.26
C VAL A 792 -21.06 -12.14 11.61
N GLY A 793 -20.78 -13.16 12.42
CA GLY A 793 -20.33 -14.47 11.94
C GLY A 793 -21.05 -15.62 12.64
N SER A 794 -21.72 -16.46 11.86
CA SER A 794 -22.62 -17.50 12.38
C SER A 794 -22.01 -18.91 12.47
N GLU A 795 -20.84 -19.09 11.87
CA GLU A 795 -20.16 -20.38 11.71
C GLU A 795 -18.81 -20.37 12.42
N GLU A 796 -18.32 -21.56 12.81
CA GLU A 796 -17.00 -21.78 13.42
C GLU A 796 -16.66 -20.72 14.49
N LEU A 797 -17.51 -20.57 15.52
CA LEU A 797 -17.41 -19.47 16.47
C LEU A 797 -16.07 -19.39 17.21
N GLY A 798 -15.35 -20.51 17.36
CA GLY A 798 -14.01 -20.55 17.97
C GLY A 798 -12.86 -20.17 17.02
N LYS A 799 -13.10 -20.10 15.71
CA LYS A 799 -12.07 -19.87 14.69
C LYS A 799 -11.86 -18.37 14.45
N GLY A 800 -10.65 -17.90 14.76
CA GLY A 800 -10.11 -16.62 14.26
C GLY A 800 -9.51 -16.79 12.86
N GLY A 801 -8.90 -15.74 12.31
CA GLY A 801 -8.35 -15.75 10.95
C GLY A 801 -9.22 -14.96 9.95
N PRO A 802 -9.13 -15.29 8.65
CA PRO A 802 -9.88 -14.61 7.59
C PRO A 802 -11.40 -14.75 7.73
N LEU A 803 -12.13 -13.96 6.94
CA LEU A 803 -13.59 -14.07 6.88
C LEU A 803 -14.03 -15.39 6.25
N LEU A 804 -15.12 -15.94 6.78
CA LEU A 804 -15.81 -17.10 6.21
C LEU A 804 -16.94 -16.66 5.27
N PHE A 805 -17.43 -17.57 4.44
CA PHE A 805 -18.50 -17.28 3.48
C PHE A 805 -19.77 -16.68 4.12
N SER A 806 -20.10 -17.06 5.35
CA SER A 806 -21.28 -16.59 6.08
C SER A 806 -21.06 -15.26 6.83
N ASP A 807 -19.82 -14.78 6.90
CA ASP A 807 -19.51 -13.56 7.63
C ASP A 807 -20.02 -12.33 6.88
N ARG A 808 -20.65 -11.43 7.62
CA ARG A 808 -21.27 -10.22 7.09
C ARG A 808 -20.70 -9.00 7.78
N GLN A 809 -20.47 -7.96 6.99
CA GLN A 809 -20.26 -6.61 7.49
C GLN A 809 -21.47 -5.78 7.06
N VAL A 810 -22.26 -5.32 8.02
CA VAL A 810 -23.45 -4.49 7.82
C VAL A 810 -23.05 -3.05 8.04
N LEU A 811 -23.14 -2.23 7.00
CA LEU A 811 -22.87 -0.81 7.03
C LEU A 811 -24.19 -0.07 7.18
N ILE A 812 -24.34 0.72 8.25
CA ILE A 812 -25.55 1.46 8.57
C ILE A 812 -25.19 2.94 8.59
N SER A 813 -25.57 3.65 7.55
CA SER A 813 -25.22 5.06 7.37
C SER A 813 -25.99 5.96 8.33
N ALA A 814 -25.32 7.01 8.81
CA ALA A 814 -25.99 8.08 9.55
C ALA A 814 -26.63 9.15 8.63
N GLY A 815 -26.40 9.11 7.31
CA GLY A 815 -26.89 10.12 6.36
C GLY A 815 -28.40 10.08 6.11
N ARG A 816 -29.05 11.26 6.01
CA ARG A 816 -30.47 11.42 5.63
C ARG A 816 -30.66 12.27 4.36
N PRO A 817 -31.73 12.05 3.56
CA PRO A 817 -32.64 10.90 3.63
C PRO A 817 -32.03 9.62 3.04
N GLU A 818 -30.88 9.76 2.38
CA GLU A 818 -30.14 8.68 1.72
C GLU A 818 -28.97 8.24 2.60
N GLY A 819 -29.11 7.07 3.22
CA GLY A 819 -28.06 6.46 4.01
C GLY A 819 -28.17 4.94 3.97
N GLY A 820 -29.36 4.41 4.23
CA GLY A 820 -29.68 2.99 4.05
C GLY A 820 -28.77 2.03 4.81
N ILE A 821 -28.93 0.75 4.49
CA ILE A 821 -28.11 -0.35 4.99
C ILE A 821 -27.46 -1.03 3.78
N TRP A 822 -26.17 -1.32 3.87
CA TRP A 822 -25.46 -2.14 2.89
C TRP A 822 -24.76 -3.30 3.56
N ILE A 823 -24.97 -4.51 3.06
CA ILE A 823 -24.34 -5.72 3.61
C ILE A 823 -23.23 -6.16 2.67
N VAL A 824 -21.99 -5.98 3.12
CA VAL A 824 -20.78 -6.44 2.45
C VAL A 824 -20.66 -7.97 2.60
N ASN A 825 -19.92 -8.59 1.68
CA ASN A 825 -19.71 -10.05 1.59
C ASN A 825 -21.01 -10.83 1.41
N ARG A 826 -21.99 -10.22 0.73
CA ARG A 826 -23.22 -10.88 0.32
C ARG A 826 -23.42 -10.78 -1.19
N PRO A 827 -23.81 -11.87 -1.88
CA PRO A 827 -24.07 -11.84 -3.32
C PRO A 827 -25.17 -10.86 -3.73
N GLU A 828 -26.21 -10.73 -2.90
CA GLU A 828 -27.40 -9.91 -3.17
C GLU A 828 -27.80 -9.13 -1.92
N GLN A 829 -28.26 -7.88 -2.09
CA GLN A 829 -28.74 -7.07 -0.96
C GLN A 829 -30.15 -7.50 -0.53
N PRO A 830 -30.44 -7.63 0.78
CA PRO A 830 -31.77 -8.03 1.24
C PRO A 830 -32.82 -6.94 1.04
N ALA A 831 -34.05 -7.36 0.75
CA ALA A 831 -35.22 -6.53 1.03
C ALA A 831 -35.50 -6.50 2.55
N GLY A 832 -36.09 -5.40 3.04
CA GLY A 832 -36.60 -5.30 4.42
C GLY A 832 -35.65 -4.73 5.47
N ALA A 833 -34.37 -4.54 5.16
CA ALA A 833 -33.47 -3.78 6.04
C ALA A 833 -33.91 -2.30 6.13
N ARG A 834 -34.02 -1.77 7.35
CA ARG A 834 -34.54 -0.42 7.61
C ARG A 834 -33.65 0.31 8.60
N VAL A 835 -33.52 1.62 8.43
CA VAL A 835 -32.79 2.50 9.34
C VAL A 835 -33.53 3.83 9.49
N VAL A 836 -33.53 4.37 10.71
CA VAL A 836 -34.04 5.70 11.07
C VAL A 836 -32.95 6.41 11.88
N VAL A 837 -32.52 7.61 11.44
CA VAL A 837 -31.37 8.32 12.07
C VAL A 837 -31.71 9.70 12.61
N THR A 838 -32.21 9.88 13.82
CA THR A 838 -32.72 11.18 14.31
C THR A 838 -31.61 12.05 14.89
N PRO A 839 -31.19 13.16 14.25
CA PRO A 839 -30.18 14.05 14.81
C PRO A 839 -30.68 14.74 16.09
N ASN A 840 -29.78 15.04 17.01
CA ASN A 840 -30.05 15.77 18.24
C ASN A 840 -28.91 16.76 18.56
N ALA A 841 -29.02 17.50 19.67
CA ALA A 841 -28.09 18.60 19.99
C ALA A 841 -26.63 18.15 20.21
N ASN A 842 -26.41 16.87 20.56
CA ASN A 842 -25.09 16.34 20.93
C ASN A 842 -24.63 15.20 20.01
N GLY A 843 -25.34 14.96 18.90
CA GLY A 843 -25.11 13.78 18.06
C GLY A 843 -26.36 13.32 17.31
N TYR A 844 -26.61 12.01 17.28
CA TYR A 844 -27.81 11.43 16.65
C TYR A 844 -28.23 10.11 17.31
N ALA A 845 -29.53 9.82 17.24
CA ALA A 845 -30.05 8.49 17.51
C ALA A 845 -30.13 7.70 16.19
N LEU A 846 -29.72 6.44 16.18
CA LEU A 846 -29.82 5.55 15.03
C LEU A 846 -30.54 4.29 15.46
N GLU A 847 -31.63 3.96 14.77
CA GLU A 847 -32.37 2.72 14.97
C GLU A 847 -32.40 1.92 13.67
N ALA A 848 -32.07 0.64 13.72
CA ALA A 848 -32.03 -0.23 12.55
C ALA A 848 -32.71 -1.58 12.81
N ALA A 849 -33.41 -2.08 11.79
CA ALA A 849 -33.86 -3.47 11.71
C ALA A 849 -33.14 -4.19 10.59
N ILE A 850 -32.49 -5.30 10.95
CA ILE A 850 -31.66 -6.09 10.05
C ILE A 850 -32.25 -7.50 9.98
N PRO A 851 -32.76 -7.92 8.81
CA PRO A 851 -33.36 -9.23 8.67
C PRO A 851 -32.39 -10.37 8.99
N TRP A 852 -32.83 -11.37 9.75
CA TRP A 852 -32.00 -12.53 10.10
C TRP A 852 -31.51 -13.33 8.89
N ASN A 853 -32.35 -13.42 7.86
CA ASN A 853 -31.99 -14.03 6.58
C ASN A 853 -30.78 -13.34 5.93
N ALA A 854 -30.52 -12.08 6.29
CA ALA A 854 -29.44 -11.30 5.74
C ALA A 854 -28.10 -11.57 6.37
N LEU A 855 -28.16 -11.96 7.64
CA LEU A 855 -27.03 -12.38 8.45
C LEU A 855 -26.73 -13.87 8.30
N GLY A 856 -27.60 -14.63 7.61
CA GLY A 856 -27.48 -16.08 7.51
C GLY A 856 -27.57 -16.76 8.89
N ILE A 857 -28.41 -16.22 9.78
CA ILE A 857 -28.63 -16.71 11.14
C ILE A 857 -30.10 -17.06 11.28
N THR A 858 -30.40 -18.19 11.91
CA THR A 858 -31.75 -18.51 12.39
C THR A 858 -31.84 -18.08 13.86
N PRO A 859 -32.78 -17.19 14.23
CA PRO A 859 -32.88 -16.68 15.59
C PRO A 859 -33.59 -17.66 16.52
N GLU A 860 -32.98 -17.93 17.67
CA GLU A 860 -33.56 -18.71 18.77
C GLU A 860 -32.90 -18.29 20.09
N SER A 861 -33.63 -18.41 21.20
CA SER A 861 -33.07 -18.14 22.53
C SER A 861 -31.87 -19.07 22.81
N GLY A 862 -30.79 -18.51 23.35
CA GLY A 862 -29.51 -19.20 23.54
C GLY A 862 -28.59 -19.23 22.31
N ARG A 863 -29.05 -18.76 21.14
CA ARG A 863 -28.22 -18.72 19.92
C ARG A 863 -26.99 -17.85 20.12
N LYS A 864 -25.80 -18.41 19.88
CA LYS A 864 -24.53 -17.70 19.90
C LYS A 864 -24.01 -17.42 18.49
N PHE A 865 -23.37 -16.28 18.32
CA PHE A 865 -22.67 -15.90 17.08
C PHE A 865 -21.51 -14.94 17.39
N ARG A 866 -20.55 -14.81 16.46
CA ARG A 866 -19.53 -13.77 16.54
C ARG A 866 -20.14 -12.42 16.24
N PHE A 867 -19.78 -11.42 17.03
CA PHE A 867 -20.36 -10.10 16.93
C PHE A 867 -19.33 -9.02 17.25
N ASP A 868 -19.32 -7.95 16.48
CA ASP A 868 -18.66 -6.71 16.84
C ASP A 868 -19.42 -5.52 16.25
N ILE A 869 -19.16 -4.34 16.81
CA ILE A 869 -19.72 -3.09 16.36
C ILE A 869 -18.63 -2.02 16.27
N GLY A 870 -18.56 -1.39 15.10
CA GLY A 870 -17.70 -0.25 14.81
C GLY A 870 -18.50 1.04 14.74
N LEU A 871 -17.93 2.13 15.26
CA LEU A 871 -18.39 3.48 15.02
C LEU A 871 -17.36 4.17 14.13
N ASP A 872 -17.77 4.48 12.91
CA ASP A 872 -17.06 5.35 12.00
C ASP A 872 -17.56 6.77 12.19
N ASP A 873 -16.63 7.71 12.20
CA ASP A 873 -16.91 9.13 12.40
C ASP A 873 -16.21 9.96 11.32
N GLY A 874 -16.95 10.91 10.76
CA GLY A 874 -16.52 11.77 9.68
C GLY A 874 -17.31 13.08 9.62
N ASP A 875 -16.62 14.18 9.86
CA ASP A 875 -17.23 15.50 10.05
C ASP A 875 -18.02 16.05 8.82
N ASP A 876 -17.71 15.59 7.59
CA ASP A 876 -18.19 16.20 6.33
C ASP A 876 -19.12 15.35 5.47
N GLY A 877 -19.18 14.05 5.74
CA GLY A 877 -20.01 13.11 5.01
C GLY A 877 -19.30 12.14 4.05
N PRO A 878 -18.21 12.47 3.34
CA PRO A 878 -17.51 11.48 2.53
C PRO A 878 -16.23 10.91 3.15
N ARG A 879 -15.74 11.36 4.31
CA ARG A 879 -14.51 10.78 4.86
C ARG A 879 -14.62 10.37 6.31
N ARG A 880 -14.22 9.13 6.55
CA ARG A 880 -13.93 8.60 7.87
C ARG A 880 -12.62 9.19 8.37
N LEU A 881 -12.69 10.01 9.41
CA LEU A 881 -11.53 10.56 10.10
C LEU A 881 -10.96 9.55 11.11
N ARG A 882 -11.85 8.79 11.74
CA ARG A 882 -11.53 7.86 12.81
C ARG A 882 -12.51 6.71 12.88
N GLN A 883 -12.07 5.64 13.54
CA GLN A 883 -12.88 4.45 13.74
C GLN A 883 -12.66 3.96 15.17
N PHE A 884 -13.77 3.61 15.80
CA PHE A 884 -13.81 2.97 17.10
C PHE A 884 -14.39 1.58 16.96
N MET A 885 -13.81 0.58 17.64
CA MET A 885 -14.32 -0.79 17.63
C MET A 885 -14.65 -1.22 19.05
N TRP A 886 -15.87 -1.69 19.29
CA TRP A 886 -16.31 -2.10 20.62
C TRP A 886 -15.43 -3.21 21.19
N SER A 887 -15.16 -4.26 20.41
CA SER A 887 -14.25 -5.36 20.78
C SER A 887 -12.96 -5.36 19.95
N GLY A 888 -13.07 -5.29 18.63
CA GLY A 888 -12.02 -5.68 17.70
C GLY A 888 -11.01 -4.59 17.33
N LYS A 889 -10.51 -4.67 16.09
CA LYS A 889 -9.43 -3.82 15.56
C LYS A 889 -9.78 -3.26 14.18
N ALA A 890 -8.98 -2.32 13.69
CA ALA A 890 -9.21 -1.65 12.40
C ALA A 890 -9.31 -2.60 11.19
N GLY A 891 -8.81 -3.84 11.33
CA GLY A 891 -8.86 -4.89 10.31
C GLY A 891 -10.09 -5.80 10.32
N ASN A 892 -11.13 -5.50 11.12
CA ASN A 892 -12.30 -6.37 11.27
C ASN A 892 -13.02 -6.71 9.93
N SER A 893 -12.93 -5.85 8.91
CA SER A 893 -13.52 -6.12 7.59
C SER A 893 -12.73 -7.12 6.74
N ALA A 894 -11.55 -7.55 7.18
CA ALA A 894 -10.70 -8.50 6.48
C ALA A 894 -10.40 -9.77 7.30
N GLU A 895 -10.56 -9.72 8.62
CA GLU A 895 -10.35 -10.86 9.50
C GLU A 895 -11.25 -10.80 10.76
N ARG A 896 -11.51 -11.97 11.35
CA ARG A 896 -12.48 -12.13 12.45
C ARG A 896 -11.85 -12.43 13.82
N THR A 897 -10.52 -12.45 13.94
CA THR A 897 -9.84 -12.90 15.17
C THR A 897 -10.24 -12.10 16.41
N ALA A 898 -10.33 -10.78 16.28
CA ALA A 898 -10.60 -9.86 17.39
C ALA A 898 -12.10 -9.57 17.61
N TRP A 899 -12.98 -10.19 16.81
CA TRP A 899 -14.43 -10.01 16.97
C TRP A 899 -14.88 -10.57 18.32
N GLY A 900 -15.82 -9.87 18.95
CA GLY A 900 -16.49 -10.32 20.15
C GLY A 900 -17.53 -11.41 19.87
N SER A 901 -18.48 -11.54 20.78
CA SER A 901 -19.58 -12.51 20.67
C SER A 901 -20.91 -11.92 21.11
N ALA A 902 -21.99 -12.48 20.60
CA ALA A 902 -23.35 -12.18 21.03
C ALA A 902 -24.11 -13.47 21.36
N THR A 903 -25.03 -13.39 22.32
CA THR A 903 -25.97 -14.47 22.66
C THR A 903 -27.39 -13.93 22.69
N LEU A 904 -28.31 -14.52 21.93
CA LEU A 904 -29.74 -14.23 22.02
C LEU A 904 -30.31 -14.79 23.33
N VAL A 905 -31.13 -14.00 24.02
CA VAL A 905 -31.78 -14.39 25.28
C VAL A 905 -33.23 -13.89 25.29
N ASP A 906 -34.07 -14.49 26.12
CA ASP A 906 -35.46 -14.06 26.33
C ASP A 906 -35.57 -12.92 27.35
#